data_AF-A0A2U2HFX7-F1
#
_entry.id   AF-A0A2U2HFX7-F1
#
_cell.length_a   1.000
_cell.length_b   1.000
_cell.length_c   1.000
_cell.angle_alpha   90.00
_cell.angle_beta   90.00
_cell.angle_gamma   90.00
#
_symmetry.space_group_name_H-M   'P 1'
#
loop_
_entity.id
_entity.type
_entity.pdbx_description
1 polymer ?
#
loop_
_entity_poly.entity_id
_entity_poly.type
_entity_poly.pdbx_seq_one_letter_code
_entity_poly.pdbx_strand_id
1 'polypeptide(L)'
;MTQLGRAAVALAVVAALCAPAQAQELKFAGKFKTEQLITGPDCLALLWSQKPGDSYGCTPAQVGAWREALVAWRGKRLQELKYDDRRYADPALAWTKSSFVQPQLMVHDRYFYDPVAGKYTVDRYLDDLVKRYGGIDSVLVWSIYPNIGIDNRNQLAMIEHLPGGREGVRRMVADFQRRGVKVLFPIMPWDTGTNAPAKEMPEAIAELMKDLGADGVNGDTMTGVPEKYSLAAEKIGYPLAFEPEIAPKENHLGWNVMSWGYFEYPYAIVNPAVHVSKFKWLEPRHMVRVNDRWNRNREEMLQFAFFNGTGFESWENVWGIWNGLTERDAEALRRIATIERAMAPHLVSPGWEPMAPTLQYGVLASRWPLGASTLWTIVNRNEYSAGGEQLALAAQAGMRYFDLYHGTELKPRRGAGGALTLSFSMEPKGFGAVLATPAAPDAKLAALLATMKAMTRRPLKDFDSKWETLRQTMRAPVAAAPPGMTTIPAADFEFKVHGIEVEGVNMAGVDVQYPWEDAPHRFHYKRMALAPYHIDTTPVTNAQYKRFVDASGYRPRDGQNYLRHWSGGSYAPGSGEQPVTWVSADDARAYARWSGKRLPTSWEWQHAAQGTDGRIYPWGNVWDAGAVPAPDTSRNPAGPAPVGAHPTGASPYGVLDMVGNVWQRTDEFEDAHTRSAILRGGSNYKPQGSHWYFPQALRLDTHGKFLLMSPGMDRNAATGFRCVRDAVQGAKR
;
A
#
# COMPACT_ATOMS: atom_id res chain seq x y z
N MET A 1 16.21 -7.06 100.32
CA MET A 1 15.95 -7.59 98.96
C MET A 1 15.64 -6.41 98.05
N THR A 2 16.17 -6.42 96.82
CA THR A 2 16.46 -5.21 96.04
C THR A 2 15.94 -5.26 94.61
N GLN A 3 15.39 -4.12 94.17
CA GLN A 3 15.44 -3.56 92.81
C GLN A 3 14.73 -4.25 91.61
N LEU A 4 14.48 -3.38 90.61
CA LEU A 4 14.08 -3.61 89.20
C LEU A 4 12.61 -4.08 89.01
N GLY A 5 11.81 -3.55 88.09
CA GLY A 5 11.99 -2.50 87.07
C GLY A 5 11.05 -2.82 85.89
N ARG A 6 10.23 -1.91 85.36
CA ARG A 6 10.58 -0.89 84.34
C ARG A 6 9.36 -0.01 84.03
N ALA A 7 9.60 1.19 83.52
CA ALA A 7 8.56 2.12 83.06
C ALA A 7 8.03 1.80 81.65
N ALA A 8 6.82 2.27 81.36
CA ALA A 8 6.28 2.40 80.00
C ALA A 8 5.77 3.83 79.81
N VAL A 9 6.36 4.56 78.85
CA VAL A 9 5.90 5.88 78.42
C VAL A 9 5.14 5.71 77.11
N ALA A 10 3.88 6.15 77.07
CA ALA A 10 3.08 6.16 75.85
C ALA A 10 3.33 7.48 75.09
N LEU A 11 3.97 7.38 73.91
CA LEU A 11 4.04 8.50 72.96
C LEU A 11 2.89 8.36 71.95
N ALA A 12 2.10 9.42 71.76
CA ALA A 12 1.09 9.46 70.73
C ALA A 12 1.72 9.71 69.35
N VAL A 13 1.38 8.88 68.36
CA VAL A 13 1.76 9.09 66.95
C VAL A 13 0.50 9.50 66.17
N VAL A 14 0.52 10.71 65.61
CA VAL A 14 -0.48 11.16 64.63
C VAL A 14 -0.12 10.55 63.28
N ALA A 15 -0.82 9.50 62.88
CA ALA A 15 -0.68 8.91 61.55
C ALA A 15 -1.47 9.71 60.51
N ALA A 16 -0.79 10.47 59.66
CA ALA A 16 -1.40 11.05 58.47
C ALA A 16 -1.68 9.94 57.44
N LEU A 17 -2.96 9.70 57.14
CA LEU A 17 -3.40 8.72 56.16
C LEU A 17 -3.10 9.19 54.72
N CYS A 18 -1.88 8.96 54.24
CA CYS A 18 -1.63 8.88 52.80
C CYS A 18 -2.10 7.51 52.31
N ALA A 19 -3.26 7.45 51.66
CA ALA A 19 -3.63 6.28 50.88
C ALA A 19 -2.63 6.13 49.72
N PRO A 20 -2.03 4.95 49.49
CA PRO A 20 -1.20 4.74 48.32
C PRO A 20 -2.08 4.84 47.08
N ALA A 21 -1.67 5.68 46.12
CA ALA A 21 -2.31 5.72 44.82
C ALA A 21 -2.18 4.33 44.18
N GLN A 22 -3.32 3.67 43.91
CA GLN A 22 -3.31 2.42 43.17
C GLN A 22 -2.80 2.71 41.75
N ALA A 23 -1.67 2.11 41.39
CA ALA A 23 -1.13 2.23 40.03
C ALA A 23 -2.15 1.67 39.03
N GLN A 24 -2.51 2.46 38.02
CA GLN A 24 -3.44 2.03 36.99
C GLN A 24 -2.79 0.91 36.15
N GLU A 25 -3.51 -0.20 35.98
CA GLU A 25 -3.08 -1.26 35.07
C GLU A 25 -3.12 -0.76 33.61
N LEU A 26 -2.01 -0.88 32.89
CA LEU A 26 -1.95 -0.53 31.47
C LEU A 26 -2.72 -1.55 30.64
N LYS A 27 -3.68 -1.06 29.85
CA LYS A 27 -4.42 -1.89 28.90
C LYS A 27 -3.79 -1.77 27.50
N PHE A 28 -3.70 -2.91 26.85
CA PHE A 28 -3.33 -3.05 25.44
C PHE A 28 -4.58 -3.48 24.68
N ALA A 29 -4.77 -2.98 23.47
CA ALA A 29 -6.00 -3.26 22.73
C ALA A 29 -5.99 -4.71 22.20
N GLY A 30 -6.97 -5.51 22.63
CA GLY A 30 -6.94 -6.98 22.56
C GLY A 30 -7.35 -7.63 21.24
N LYS A 31 -7.08 -7.01 20.09
CA LYS A 31 -7.26 -7.65 18.77
C LYS A 31 -5.92 -7.68 18.02
N PHE A 32 -5.78 -8.62 17.10
CA PHE A 32 -4.59 -8.78 16.24
C PHE A 32 -4.12 -7.49 15.52
N LYS A 33 -5.05 -6.61 15.12
CA LYS A 33 -4.75 -5.30 14.50
C LYS A 33 -4.51 -4.15 15.51
N THR A 34 -4.65 -4.39 16.81
CA THR A 34 -4.60 -3.34 17.84
C THR A 34 -3.61 -3.62 18.98
N GLU A 35 -2.96 -4.78 19.00
CA GLU A 35 -1.82 -5.08 19.92
C GLU A 35 -0.66 -4.07 19.81
N GLN A 36 -0.59 -3.32 18.71
CA GLN A 36 0.36 -2.24 18.45
C GLN A 36 0.02 -0.92 19.18
N LEU A 37 -1.11 -0.87 19.89
CA LEU A 37 -1.63 0.33 20.54
C LEU A 37 -1.68 0.16 22.06
N ILE A 38 -1.23 1.20 22.76
CA ILE A 38 -1.43 1.37 24.20
C ILE A 38 -2.66 2.26 24.38
N THR A 39 -3.61 1.86 25.24
CA THR A 39 -4.80 2.69 25.48
C THR A 39 -4.46 3.92 26.32
N GLY A 40 -5.12 5.04 26.03
CA GLY A 40 -5.08 6.21 26.91
C GLY A 40 -5.64 5.91 28.32
N PRO A 41 -5.54 6.89 29.24
CA PRO A 41 -6.14 6.79 30.58
C PRO A 41 -7.64 6.48 30.52
N ASP A 42 -8.15 5.69 31.47
CA ASP A 42 -9.56 5.25 31.47
C ASP A 42 -10.55 6.42 31.61
N CYS A 43 -10.13 7.52 32.25
CA CYS A 43 -10.90 8.76 32.39
C CYS A 43 -11.10 9.55 31.07
N LEU A 44 -10.52 9.09 29.94
CA LEU A 44 -10.83 9.62 28.61
C LEU A 44 -11.92 8.81 27.86
N ALA A 45 -12.34 7.65 28.36
CA ALA A 45 -13.38 6.83 27.71
C ALA A 45 -14.79 7.48 27.83
N LEU A 46 -15.66 7.22 26.86
CA LEU A 46 -16.85 8.05 26.61
C LEU A 46 -18.14 7.63 27.37
N LEU A 47 -18.78 8.65 27.95
CA LEU A 47 -20.19 8.88 28.34
C LEU A 47 -21.22 7.75 28.56
N TRP A 48 -21.25 6.65 27.81
CA TRP A 48 -22.42 5.73 27.82
C TRP A 48 -22.65 5.02 29.16
N SER A 49 -21.62 4.95 30.01
CA SER A 49 -21.67 4.42 31.37
C SER A 49 -21.54 5.50 32.46
N GLN A 50 -21.43 6.79 32.08
CA GLN A 50 -21.27 7.89 33.03
C GLN A 50 -22.61 8.24 33.70
N LYS A 51 -22.54 8.58 34.99
CA LYS A 51 -23.68 8.95 35.83
C LYS A 51 -23.72 10.47 36.05
N PRO A 52 -24.90 11.04 36.33
CA PRO A 52 -24.99 12.43 36.78
C PRO A 52 -24.11 12.66 38.02
N GLY A 53 -23.08 13.51 37.87
CA GLY A 53 -22.09 13.80 38.91
C GLY A 53 -20.65 13.40 38.57
N ASP A 54 -20.42 12.59 37.53
CA ASP A 54 -19.07 12.25 37.06
C ASP A 54 -18.34 13.48 36.48
N SER A 55 -17.03 13.58 36.71
CA SER A 55 -16.20 14.66 36.16
C SER A 55 -15.86 14.41 34.69
N TYR A 56 -16.07 15.41 33.83
CA TYR A 56 -15.72 15.34 32.41
C TYR A 56 -14.20 15.41 32.20
N GLY A 57 -13.61 14.33 31.68
CA GLY A 57 -12.18 14.24 31.36
C GLY A 57 -11.29 13.82 32.54
N CYS A 58 -9.98 13.78 32.29
CA CYS A 58 -8.99 13.37 33.28
C CYS A 58 -8.44 14.53 34.10
N THR A 59 -8.30 14.30 35.41
CA THR A 59 -7.47 15.17 36.27
C THR A 59 -5.98 15.02 35.93
N PRO A 60 -5.15 16.06 36.16
CA PRO A 60 -3.70 15.96 35.95
C PRO A 60 -3.04 14.80 36.72
N ALA A 61 -3.57 14.45 37.90
CA ALA A 61 -3.09 13.33 38.70
C ALA A 61 -3.35 11.97 38.05
N GLN A 62 -4.54 11.74 37.49
CA GLN A 62 -4.86 10.49 36.78
C GLN A 62 -3.96 10.28 35.56
N VAL A 63 -3.73 11.33 34.75
CA VAL A 63 -2.83 11.21 33.59
C VAL A 63 -1.36 11.10 34.02
N GLY A 64 -0.98 11.72 35.15
CA GLY A 64 0.32 11.55 35.78
C GLY A 64 0.59 10.08 36.14
N ALA A 65 -0.28 9.46 36.93
CA ALA A 65 -0.17 8.07 37.34
C ALA A 65 -0.13 7.09 36.14
N TRP A 66 -0.95 7.33 35.11
CA TRP A 66 -0.91 6.55 33.86
C TRP A 66 0.43 6.70 33.12
N ARG A 67 0.99 7.92 33.02
CA ARG A 67 2.32 8.13 32.42
C ARG A 67 3.45 7.50 33.23
N GLU A 68 3.39 7.54 34.56
CA GLU A 68 4.38 6.89 35.43
C GLU A 68 4.38 5.37 35.21
N ALA A 69 3.20 4.73 35.15
CA ALA A 69 3.06 3.33 34.79
C ALA A 69 3.61 3.04 33.38
N LEU A 70 3.36 3.94 32.41
CA LEU A 70 3.81 3.82 31.02
C LEU A 70 5.35 3.91 30.87
N VAL A 71 6.01 4.76 31.67
CA VAL A 71 7.47 4.86 31.74
C VAL A 71 8.08 3.63 32.43
N ALA A 72 7.51 3.20 33.55
CA ALA A 72 7.95 1.99 34.25
C ALA A 72 7.82 0.73 33.38
N TRP A 73 6.73 0.61 32.63
CA TRP A 73 6.52 -0.46 31.65
C TRP A 73 7.58 -0.45 30.56
N ARG A 74 7.87 0.72 29.95
CA ARG A 74 8.90 0.85 28.91
C ARG A 74 10.27 0.40 29.41
N GLY A 75 10.69 0.88 30.58
CA GLY A 75 11.98 0.51 31.19
C GLY A 75 12.10 -0.99 31.43
N LYS A 76 11.09 -1.59 32.07
CA LYS A 76 11.03 -3.05 32.30
C LYS A 76 11.03 -3.83 30.98
N ARG A 77 10.23 -3.39 30.00
CA ARG A 77 10.03 -4.12 28.75
C ARG A 77 11.28 -4.13 27.87
N LEU A 78 11.99 -3.01 27.76
CA LEU A 78 13.26 -2.97 27.00
C LEU A 78 14.34 -3.86 27.65
N GLN A 79 14.35 -4.01 28.97
CA GLN A 79 15.22 -4.95 29.68
C GLN A 79 14.85 -6.42 29.40
N GLU A 80 13.55 -6.77 29.47
CA GLU A 80 13.04 -8.12 29.13
C GLU A 80 13.39 -8.52 27.69
N LEU A 81 13.29 -7.58 26.75
CA LEU A 81 13.59 -7.77 25.34
C LEU A 81 15.11 -7.82 25.03
N LYS A 82 15.97 -7.53 26.02
CA LYS A 82 17.42 -7.33 25.84
C LYS A 82 17.73 -6.35 24.71
N TYR A 83 17.02 -5.22 24.71
CA TYR A 83 17.03 -4.25 23.62
C TYR A 83 18.45 -3.72 23.31
N ASP A 84 18.75 -3.67 22.01
CA ASP A 84 19.99 -3.15 21.42
C ASP A 84 19.61 -2.09 20.40
N ASP A 85 20.14 -0.87 20.56
CA ASP A 85 19.79 0.29 19.75
C ASP A 85 20.83 0.65 18.68
N ARG A 86 21.89 -0.15 18.50
CA ARG A 86 23.00 0.13 17.57
C ARG A 86 22.53 0.50 16.16
N ARG A 87 21.45 -0.11 15.65
CA ARG A 87 20.88 0.17 14.32
C ARG A 87 20.08 1.49 14.26
N TYR A 88 19.56 1.99 15.38
CA TYR A 88 19.02 3.35 15.49
C TYR A 88 20.09 4.41 15.72
N ALA A 89 21.31 4.00 16.12
CA ALA A 89 22.48 4.87 16.22
C ALA A 89 23.29 4.93 14.91
N ASP A 90 23.07 4.01 13.97
CA ASP A 90 23.76 3.96 12.67
C ASP A 90 23.47 5.22 11.82
N PRO A 91 24.50 6.02 11.44
CA PRO A 91 24.33 7.17 10.56
C PRO A 91 23.69 6.84 9.20
N ALA A 92 23.89 5.64 8.66
CA ALA A 92 23.29 5.21 7.39
C ALA A 92 21.76 5.07 7.49
N LEU A 93 21.24 4.72 8.67
CA LEU A 93 19.82 4.54 8.93
C LEU A 93 19.17 5.77 9.59
N ALA A 94 19.94 6.81 9.90
CA ALA A 94 19.49 8.00 10.63
C ALA A 94 18.37 8.81 9.92
N TRP A 95 18.10 8.56 8.63
CA TRP A 95 17.01 9.18 7.87
C TRP A 95 15.62 8.64 8.27
N THR A 96 15.54 7.40 8.74
CA THR A 96 14.29 6.69 9.06
C THR A 96 13.43 7.47 10.07
N LYS A 97 14.06 7.99 11.12
CA LYS A 97 13.45 8.76 12.21
C LYS A 97 12.79 10.09 11.80
N SER A 98 13.02 10.54 10.56
CA SER A 98 12.46 11.77 10.00
C SER A 98 11.74 11.55 8.66
N SER A 99 11.44 10.30 8.31
CA SER A 99 10.71 9.97 7.09
C SER A 99 9.21 9.90 7.41
N PHE A 100 8.46 10.99 7.19
CA PHE A 100 7.07 11.12 7.67
C PHE A 100 6.03 10.73 6.63
N VAL A 101 6.29 10.89 5.33
CA VAL A 101 5.36 10.50 4.26
C VAL A 101 6.02 9.52 3.30
N GLN A 102 5.36 8.38 3.06
CA GLN A 102 5.82 7.34 2.13
C GLN A 102 4.62 6.74 1.38
N PRO A 103 4.57 6.75 0.04
CA PRO A 103 3.63 5.97 -0.72
C PRO A 103 4.17 4.55 -0.95
N GLN A 104 3.28 3.57 -0.89
CA GLN A 104 3.41 2.39 -1.75
C GLN A 104 3.12 2.79 -3.21
N LEU A 105 4.18 2.92 -3.98
CA LEU A 105 4.14 3.19 -5.41
C LEU A 105 4.00 1.88 -6.18
N MET A 106 2.82 1.63 -6.76
CA MET A 106 2.67 0.59 -7.78
C MET A 106 3.45 0.98 -9.03
N VAL A 107 4.35 0.11 -9.52
CA VAL A 107 5.13 0.39 -10.74
C VAL A 107 4.27 0.57 -12.00
N HIS A 108 3.05 0.04 -11.98
CA HIS A 108 2.03 0.19 -13.03
C HIS A 108 1.44 1.61 -13.12
N ASP A 109 1.78 2.52 -12.20
CA ASP A 109 1.24 3.87 -12.20
C ASP A 109 1.75 4.71 -13.39
N ARG A 110 0.81 5.17 -14.22
CA ARG A 110 1.04 5.95 -15.45
C ARG A 110 1.63 7.34 -15.20
N TYR A 111 1.63 7.86 -13.97
CA TYR A 111 2.38 9.06 -13.59
C TYR A 111 3.85 8.77 -13.29
N PHE A 112 4.18 7.55 -12.84
CA PHE A 112 5.53 7.10 -12.54
C PHE A 112 6.25 6.50 -13.75
N TYR A 113 5.54 5.79 -14.64
CA TYR A 113 6.08 5.28 -15.90
C TYR A 113 5.23 5.74 -17.08
N ASP A 114 5.89 6.26 -18.13
CA ASP A 114 5.23 6.61 -19.38
C ASP A 114 5.35 5.44 -20.38
N PRO A 115 4.27 4.67 -20.66
CA PRO A 115 4.31 3.54 -21.57
C PRO A 115 4.42 3.94 -23.05
N VAL A 116 4.13 5.21 -23.39
CA VAL A 116 4.26 5.73 -24.77
C VAL A 116 5.68 6.22 -25.01
N ALA A 117 6.28 6.94 -24.06
CA ALA A 117 7.68 7.35 -24.14
C ALA A 117 8.65 6.19 -23.83
N GLY A 118 8.23 5.17 -23.07
CA GLY A 118 9.05 4.02 -22.70
C GLY A 118 10.10 4.35 -21.63
N LYS A 119 9.74 5.17 -20.63
CA LYS A 119 10.67 5.65 -19.60
C LYS A 119 9.99 5.90 -18.25
N TYR A 120 10.78 5.80 -17.19
CA TYR A 120 10.39 6.34 -15.88
C TYR A 120 10.27 7.86 -15.94
N THR A 121 9.36 8.39 -15.12
CA THR A 121 9.07 9.82 -15.00
C THR A 121 9.03 10.21 -13.53
N VAL A 122 10.09 9.87 -12.79
CA VAL A 122 10.23 10.10 -11.35
C VAL A 122 9.99 11.57 -10.98
N ASP A 123 10.59 12.52 -11.70
CA ASP A 123 10.38 13.95 -11.42
C ASP A 123 8.90 14.36 -11.61
N ARG A 124 8.21 13.88 -12.66
CA ARG A 124 6.76 14.15 -12.85
C ARG A 124 5.91 13.59 -11.69
N TYR A 125 6.23 12.38 -11.24
CA TYR A 125 5.55 11.76 -10.11
C TYR A 125 5.78 12.56 -8.82
N LEU A 126 7.03 12.89 -8.50
CA LEU A 126 7.37 13.67 -7.30
C LEU A 126 6.80 15.10 -7.34
N ASP A 127 6.80 15.76 -8.50
CA ASP A 127 6.23 17.10 -8.65
C ASP A 127 4.70 17.10 -8.45
N ASP A 128 4.01 16.01 -8.85
CA ASP A 128 2.61 15.80 -8.50
C ASP A 128 2.42 15.64 -6.98
N LEU A 129 3.22 14.81 -6.29
CA LEU A 129 3.06 14.61 -4.84
C LEU A 129 3.39 15.88 -4.04
N VAL A 130 4.41 16.64 -4.46
CA VAL A 130 4.72 17.98 -3.93
C VAL A 130 3.52 18.90 -4.14
N LYS A 131 2.95 18.93 -5.35
CA LYS A 131 1.78 19.74 -5.67
C LYS A 131 0.54 19.32 -4.89
N ARG A 132 0.27 18.03 -4.66
CA ARG A 132 -0.96 17.53 -4.03
C ARG A 132 -0.93 17.50 -2.51
N TYR A 133 0.16 17.05 -1.89
CA TYR A 133 0.27 16.93 -0.42
C TYR A 133 1.65 17.27 0.17
N GLY A 134 2.49 18.03 -0.54
CA GLY A 134 3.76 18.52 0.00
C GLY A 134 4.90 17.51 -0.04
N GLY A 135 4.81 16.48 -0.88
CA GLY A 135 5.92 15.58 -1.21
C GLY A 135 6.17 14.49 -0.17
N ILE A 136 7.17 13.65 -0.46
CA ILE A 136 7.45 12.40 0.23
C ILE A 136 8.91 12.32 0.69
N ASP A 137 9.17 11.53 1.72
CA ASP A 137 10.49 11.35 2.33
C ASP A 137 11.13 10.01 1.93
N SER A 138 10.30 9.00 1.71
CA SER A 138 10.67 7.71 1.10
C SER A 138 9.57 7.18 0.19
N VAL A 139 9.87 6.15 -0.60
CA VAL A 139 8.93 5.45 -1.49
C VAL A 139 9.16 3.94 -1.40
N LEU A 140 8.07 3.17 -1.32
CA LEU A 140 8.11 1.72 -1.49
C LEU A 140 7.75 1.39 -2.95
N VAL A 141 8.74 0.97 -3.74
CA VAL A 141 8.57 0.65 -5.17
C VAL A 141 8.04 -0.78 -5.32
N TRP A 142 6.75 -0.90 -5.57
CA TRP A 142 6.03 -2.16 -5.56
C TRP A 142 5.88 -2.76 -6.96
N SER A 143 6.69 -3.79 -7.24
CA SER A 143 6.83 -4.41 -8.57
C SER A 143 6.32 -5.86 -8.68
N ILE A 144 5.89 -6.48 -7.58
CA ILE A 144 5.74 -7.94 -7.49
C ILE A 144 4.27 -8.38 -7.64
N TYR A 145 3.46 -8.17 -6.60
CA TYR A 145 2.02 -8.46 -6.59
C TYR A 145 1.24 -7.30 -7.26
N PRO A 146 0.12 -7.52 -8.00
CA PRO A 146 -0.63 -8.77 -8.16
C PRO A 146 -0.12 -9.73 -9.24
N ASN A 147 0.83 -9.32 -10.09
CA ASN A 147 1.19 -10.09 -11.28
C ASN A 147 2.10 -11.32 -11.01
N ILE A 148 2.77 -11.43 -9.85
CA ILE A 148 3.65 -12.59 -9.55
C ILE A 148 2.88 -13.91 -9.59
N GLY A 149 3.52 -14.95 -10.14
CA GLY A 149 2.91 -16.27 -10.31
C GLY A 149 2.07 -16.42 -11.58
N ILE A 150 1.94 -15.36 -12.42
CA ILE A 150 1.52 -15.50 -13.82
C ILE A 150 2.49 -16.39 -14.60
N ASP A 151 3.79 -16.33 -14.27
CA ASP A 151 4.84 -17.23 -14.72
C ASP A 151 5.83 -17.48 -13.57
N ASN A 152 6.87 -18.27 -13.83
CA ASN A 152 7.83 -18.68 -12.81
C ASN A 152 8.85 -17.61 -12.40
N ARG A 153 8.72 -16.35 -12.82
CA ARG A 153 9.56 -15.26 -12.28
C ARG A 153 9.28 -15.08 -10.78
N ASN A 154 10.35 -15.13 -10.00
CA ASN A 154 10.31 -14.82 -8.58
C ASN A 154 10.37 -13.32 -8.31
N GLN A 155 10.20 -12.94 -7.04
CA GLN A 155 10.28 -11.55 -6.58
C GLN A 155 11.52 -10.77 -7.08
N LEU A 156 12.70 -11.39 -7.13
CA LEU A 156 13.93 -10.74 -7.62
C LEU A 156 13.86 -10.49 -9.13
N ALA A 157 13.47 -11.52 -9.89
CA ALA A 157 13.30 -11.42 -11.33
C ALA A 157 12.22 -10.39 -11.72
N MET A 158 11.17 -10.21 -10.91
CA MET A 158 10.17 -9.15 -11.14
C MET A 158 10.78 -7.73 -11.03
N ILE A 159 11.70 -7.50 -10.09
CA ILE A 159 12.46 -6.23 -10.00
C ILE A 159 13.42 -6.10 -11.18
N GLU A 160 14.19 -7.15 -11.49
CA GLU A 160 15.18 -7.14 -12.59
C GLU A 160 14.54 -7.02 -13.99
N HIS A 161 13.26 -7.37 -14.13
CA HIS A 161 12.50 -7.29 -15.38
C HIS A 161 11.74 -5.97 -15.56
N LEU A 162 11.88 -5.01 -14.64
CA LEU A 162 11.42 -3.64 -14.85
C LEU A 162 12.11 -2.98 -16.07
N PRO A 163 11.53 -1.90 -16.64
CA PRO A 163 12.05 -1.23 -17.82
C PRO A 163 13.55 -0.91 -17.78
N GLY A 164 14.28 -1.38 -18.80
CA GLY A 164 15.73 -1.15 -18.92
C GLY A 164 16.59 -2.07 -18.05
N GLY A 165 15.99 -3.06 -17.40
CA GLY A 165 16.66 -4.02 -16.52
C GLY A 165 17.28 -3.36 -15.28
N ARG A 166 18.20 -4.08 -14.62
CA ARG A 166 18.91 -3.62 -13.40
C ARG A 166 19.47 -2.19 -13.52
N GLU A 167 20.07 -1.85 -14.66
CA GLU A 167 20.62 -0.51 -14.90
C GLU A 167 19.53 0.57 -15.10
N GLY A 168 18.38 0.21 -15.68
CA GLY A 168 17.18 1.06 -15.66
C GLY A 168 16.66 1.33 -14.25
N VAL A 169 16.58 0.28 -13.42
CA VAL A 169 16.15 0.39 -12.02
C VAL A 169 17.14 1.20 -11.18
N ARG A 170 18.45 0.99 -11.34
CA ARG A 170 19.50 1.78 -10.65
C ARG A 170 19.37 3.27 -10.92
N ARG A 171 19.12 3.66 -12.18
CA ARG A 171 18.86 5.07 -12.53
C ARG A 171 17.58 5.61 -11.93
N MET A 172 16.50 4.82 -11.93
CA MET A 172 15.23 5.16 -11.27
C MET A 172 15.41 5.38 -9.75
N VAL A 173 16.20 4.55 -9.06
CA VAL A 173 16.56 4.76 -7.64
C VAL A 173 17.33 6.07 -7.47
N ALA A 174 18.35 6.32 -8.31
CA ALA A 174 19.13 7.55 -8.27
C ALA A 174 18.30 8.81 -8.59
N ASP A 175 17.25 8.71 -9.42
CA ASP A 175 16.32 9.79 -9.71
C ASP A 175 15.52 10.21 -8.46
N PHE A 176 15.04 9.25 -7.66
CA PHE A 176 14.39 9.53 -6.38
C PHE A 176 15.38 10.14 -5.37
N GLN A 177 16.57 9.56 -5.25
CA GLN A 177 17.59 10.01 -4.31
C GLN A 177 18.16 11.40 -4.65
N ARG A 178 18.24 11.78 -5.94
CA ARG A 178 18.54 13.16 -6.38
C ARG A 178 17.57 14.17 -5.77
N ARG A 179 16.30 13.79 -5.59
CA ARG A 179 15.24 14.62 -5.00
C ARG A 179 15.15 14.47 -3.47
N GLY A 180 16.08 13.76 -2.85
CA GLY A 180 16.12 13.51 -1.40
C GLY A 180 15.23 12.36 -0.91
N VAL A 181 14.57 11.64 -1.83
CA VAL A 181 13.62 10.57 -1.50
C VAL A 181 14.35 9.23 -1.38
N LYS A 182 14.12 8.54 -0.26
CA LYS A 182 14.69 7.22 0.03
C LYS A 182 13.88 6.09 -0.61
N VAL A 183 14.53 5.03 -1.10
CA VAL A 183 13.85 4.00 -1.91
C VAL A 183 13.89 2.64 -1.23
N LEU A 184 12.71 2.02 -1.05
CA LEU A 184 12.55 0.67 -0.53
C LEU A 184 11.95 -0.26 -1.59
N PHE A 185 12.27 -1.55 -1.50
CA PHE A 185 11.61 -2.62 -2.27
C PHE A 185 10.97 -3.65 -1.32
N PRO A 186 9.87 -4.30 -1.71
CA PRO A 186 9.22 -5.30 -0.88
C PRO A 186 9.85 -6.70 -1.05
N ILE A 187 9.83 -7.51 0.01
CA ILE A 187 10.12 -8.96 -0.01
C ILE A 187 8.85 -9.76 0.28
N MET A 188 8.63 -10.81 -0.50
CA MET A 188 7.47 -11.71 -0.37
C MET A 188 7.92 -12.99 0.37
N PRO A 189 7.62 -13.18 1.66
CA PRO A 189 8.04 -14.37 2.41
C PRO A 189 7.30 -15.64 1.96
N TRP A 190 6.13 -15.48 1.33
CA TRP A 190 5.28 -16.55 0.83
C TRP A 190 5.62 -16.99 -0.61
N ASP A 191 6.46 -16.23 -1.32
CA ASP A 191 6.93 -16.57 -2.66
C ASP A 191 7.94 -17.72 -2.60
N THR A 192 7.39 -18.93 -2.67
CA THR A 192 8.07 -20.23 -2.48
C THR A 192 7.76 -21.21 -3.62
N GLY A 193 6.95 -20.82 -4.60
CA GLY A 193 6.47 -21.64 -5.73
C GLY A 193 6.98 -21.20 -7.11
N THR A 194 7.59 -20.02 -7.20
CA THR A 194 8.29 -19.54 -8.40
C THR A 194 9.75 -20.00 -8.39
N ASN A 195 10.57 -19.56 -9.34
CA ASN A 195 11.99 -19.90 -9.43
C ASN A 195 12.75 -19.66 -8.11
N ALA A 196 13.58 -20.62 -7.69
CA ALA A 196 14.48 -20.38 -6.56
C ALA A 196 15.56 -19.34 -6.93
N PRO A 197 15.90 -18.39 -6.04
CA PRO A 197 17.10 -17.57 -6.20
C PRO A 197 18.37 -18.44 -6.14
N ALA A 198 19.46 -17.98 -6.75
CA ALA A 198 20.75 -18.70 -6.77
C ALA A 198 21.51 -18.66 -5.43
N LYS A 199 21.07 -17.79 -4.51
CA LYS A 199 21.56 -17.65 -3.13
C LYS A 199 20.35 -17.64 -2.20
N GLU A 200 20.58 -17.91 -0.92
CA GLU A 200 19.58 -17.68 0.13
C GLU A 200 19.03 -16.24 0.05
N MET A 201 17.73 -16.09 0.32
CA MET A 201 17.01 -14.83 0.10
C MET A 201 17.63 -13.61 0.84
N PRO A 202 18.13 -13.71 2.08
CA PRO A 202 18.79 -12.60 2.77
C PRO A 202 20.01 -12.06 2.02
N GLU A 203 20.91 -12.96 1.59
CA GLU A 203 22.10 -12.61 0.81
C GLU A 203 21.73 -12.07 -0.57
N ALA A 204 20.76 -12.70 -1.26
CA ALA A 204 20.31 -12.26 -2.58
C ALA A 204 19.67 -10.86 -2.54
N ILE A 205 18.88 -10.56 -1.50
CA ILE A 205 18.28 -9.24 -1.29
C ILE A 205 19.35 -8.21 -0.92
N ALA A 206 20.26 -8.51 0.01
CA ALA A 206 21.32 -7.59 0.40
C ALA A 206 22.18 -7.19 -0.82
N GLU A 207 22.59 -8.17 -1.63
CA GLU A 207 23.36 -7.92 -2.86
C GLU A 207 22.57 -7.14 -3.91
N LEU A 208 21.29 -7.48 -4.16
CA LEU A 208 20.47 -6.76 -5.14
C LEU A 208 20.17 -5.32 -4.70
N MET A 209 19.83 -5.09 -3.43
CA MET A 209 19.57 -3.73 -2.92
C MET A 209 20.84 -2.85 -3.02
N LYS A 210 22.02 -3.42 -2.72
CA LYS A 210 23.30 -2.74 -2.92
C LYS A 210 23.61 -2.46 -4.40
N ASP A 211 23.31 -3.40 -5.30
CA ASP A 211 23.49 -3.25 -6.75
C ASP A 211 22.59 -2.15 -7.36
N LEU A 212 21.37 -2.01 -6.82
CA LEU A 212 20.39 -0.99 -7.21
C LEU A 212 20.59 0.35 -6.51
N GLY A 213 21.31 0.39 -5.38
CA GLY A 213 21.47 1.57 -4.53
C GLY A 213 20.28 1.87 -3.61
N ALA A 214 19.43 0.88 -3.31
CA ALA A 214 18.23 1.05 -2.50
C ALA A 214 18.55 1.23 -1.00
N ASP A 215 17.69 1.96 -0.28
CA ASP A 215 17.90 2.36 1.12
C ASP A 215 17.28 1.41 2.15
N GLY A 216 16.36 0.53 1.73
CA GLY A 216 15.65 -0.36 2.64
C GLY A 216 14.75 -1.40 1.97
N VAL A 217 14.09 -2.19 2.82
CA VAL A 217 13.25 -3.33 2.43
C VAL A 217 11.98 -3.34 3.28
N ASN A 218 10.83 -3.48 2.62
CA ASN A 218 9.54 -3.73 3.27
C ASN A 218 9.26 -5.25 3.35
N GLY A 219 8.80 -5.73 4.51
CA GLY A 219 8.46 -7.14 4.74
C GLY A 219 6.97 -7.39 4.63
N ASP A 220 6.49 -7.68 3.42
CA ASP A 220 5.08 -7.98 3.12
C ASP A 220 4.58 -9.19 3.91
N THR A 221 3.40 -9.09 4.52
CA THR A 221 2.80 -10.04 5.48
C THR A 221 3.66 -10.40 6.71
N MET A 222 4.81 -9.75 6.93
CA MET A 222 5.75 -10.13 7.99
C MET A 222 5.44 -9.45 9.33
N THR A 223 5.50 -10.23 10.41
CA THR A 223 5.51 -9.76 11.82
C THR A 223 6.88 -9.22 12.28
N GLY A 224 7.73 -8.85 11.32
CA GLY A 224 9.14 -8.53 11.49
C GLY A 224 9.97 -9.20 10.41
N VAL A 225 10.81 -8.44 9.71
CA VAL A 225 11.84 -9.02 8.85
C VAL A 225 12.85 -9.72 9.78
N PRO A 226 13.21 -11.00 9.55
CA PRO A 226 14.14 -11.75 10.41
C PRO A 226 15.53 -11.12 10.46
N GLU A 227 16.21 -11.20 11.61
CA GLU A 227 17.51 -10.55 11.83
C GLU A 227 18.57 -10.94 10.78
N LYS A 228 18.50 -12.18 10.23
CA LYS A 228 19.41 -12.65 9.18
C LYS A 228 19.46 -11.75 7.94
N TYR A 229 18.41 -10.98 7.63
CA TYR A 229 18.43 -9.98 6.55
C TYR A 229 19.31 -8.77 6.90
N SER A 230 19.26 -8.28 8.14
CA SER A 230 20.14 -7.21 8.61
C SER A 230 21.59 -7.67 8.68
N LEU A 231 21.83 -8.88 9.20
CA LEU A 231 23.17 -9.48 9.24
C LEU A 231 23.77 -9.69 7.84
N ALA A 232 22.96 -10.05 6.84
CA ALA A 232 23.41 -10.16 5.45
C ALA A 232 23.80 -8.79 4.85
N ALA A 233 23.00 -7.74 5.13
CA ALA A 233 23.27 -6.36 4.71
C ALA A 233 24.55 -5.79 5.37
N GLU A 234 24.71 -6.00 6.67
CA GLU A 234 25.89 -5.61 7.45
C GLU A 234 27.16 -6.34 6.96
N LYS A 235 27.07 -7.65 6.69
CA LYS A 235 28.19 -8.48 6.19
C LYS A 235 28.79 -7.98 4.87
N ILE A 236 27.99 -7.32 4.02
CA ILE A 236 28.47 -6.73 2.77
C ILE A 236 28.77 -5.22 2.87
N GLY A 237 28.75 -4.66 4.08
CA GLY A 237 29.02 -3.24 4.34
C GLY A 237 27.97 -2.30 3.75
N TYR A 238 26.70 -2.71 3.75
CA TYR A 238 25.59 -1.92 3.18
C TYR A 238 24.32 -2.09 4.03
N PRO A 239 24.22 -1.43 5.21
CA PRO A 239 23.05 -1.50 6.08
C PRO A 239 21.77 -1.04 5.36
N LEU A 240 20.67 -1.73 5.62
CA LEU A 240 19.35 -1.45 5.04
C LEU A 240 18.33 -1.16 6.15
N ALA A 241 17.41 -0.24 5.91
CA ALA A 241 16.24 -0.09 6.79
C ALA A 241 15.25 -1.24 6.54
N PHE A 242 14.70 -1.83 7.60
CA PHE A 242 13.68 -2.88 7.49
C PHE A 242 12.34 -2.41 8.07
N GLU A 243 11.27 -2.62 7.29
CA GLU A 243 9.91 -2.16 7.57
C GLU A 243 8.91 -3.32 7.44
N PRO A 244 8.54 -4.03 8.51
CA PRO A 244 7.57 -5.12 8.47
C PRO A 244 6.12 -4.61 8.42
N GLU A 245 5.27 -5.35 7.72
CA GLU A 245 3.91 -4.92 7.36
C GLU A 245 2.83 -5.27 8.42
N ILE A 246 2.78 -6.52 8.91
CA ILE A 246 1.61 -7.03 9.67
C ILE A 246 2.00 -7.38 11.10
N ALA A 247 1.39 -6.72 12.08
CA ALA A 247 1.56 -6.99 13.51
C ALA A 247 3.04 -7.19 13.92
N PRO A 248 3.89 -6.15 13.81
CA PRO A 248 5.30 -6.21 14.21
C PRO A 248 5.47 -6.70 15.64
N LYS A 249 6.51 -7.50 15.89
CA LYS A 249 6.83 -8.05 17.22
C LYS A 249 7.93 -7.25 17.91
N GLU A 250 7.73 -7.01 19.20
CA GLU A 250 8.62 -6.20 20.04
C GLU A 250 10.03 -6.78 20.16
N ASN A 251 10.18 -8.10 20.13
CA ASN A 251 11.48 -8.78 20.14
C ASN A 251 12.26 -8.61 18.83
N HIS A 252 11.70 -7.94 17.82
CA HIS A 252 12.36 -7.58 16.56
C HIS A 252 12.70 -6.08 16.47
N LEU A 253 12.41 -5.30 17.52
CA LEU A 253 12.56 -3.84 17.57
C LEU A 253 13.99 -3.36 17.29
N GLY A 254 15.01 -4.13 17.72
CA GLY A 254 16.42 -3.75 17.58
C GLY A 254 16.99 -3.82 16.15
N TRP A 255 16.22 -4.27 15.16
CA TRP A 255 16.65 -4.30 13.75
C TRP A 255 15.58 -3.95 12.71
N ASN A 256 14.30 -4.04 13.06
CA ASN A 256 13.24 -3.42 12.28
C ASN A 256 13.10 -1.96 12.75
N VAL A 257 13.85 -1.05 12.13
CA VAL A 257 13.93 0.38 12.51
C VAL A 257 12.72 1.21 12.06
N MET A 258 11.89 0.63 11.19
CA MET A 258 10.59 1.14 10.76
C MET A 258 9.54 0.03 10.92
N SER A 259 8.25 0.36 10.77
CA SER A 259 7.16 -0.64 10.64
C SER A 259 5.87 -0.02 10.12
N TRP A 260 4.90 -0.84 9.71
CA TRP A 260 3.54 -0.38 9.43
C TRP A 260 2.60 -0.53 10.62
N GLY A 261 1.78 0.49 10.80
CA GLY A 261 0.71 0.60 11.78
C GLY A 261 -0.66 0.41 11.13
N TYR A 262 -1.02 -0.84 10.84
CA TYR A 262 -2.41 -1.20 10.59
C TYR A 262 -3.18 -1.17 11.89
N PHE A 263 -4.06 -0.20 12.05
CA PHE A 263 -4.91 -0.06 13.23
C PHE A 263 -6.38 -0.13 12.83
N GLU A 264 -7.22 -0.73 13.70
CA GLU A 264 -8.63 -0.35 13.70
C GLU A 264 -8.69 1.04 14.35
N TYR A 265 -8.97 2.09 13.56
CA TYR A 265 -9.23 3.44 14.07
C TYR A 265 -10.71 3.50 14.48
N PRO A 266 -11.05 3.39 15.79
CA PRO A 266 -12.45 3.39 16.20
C PRO A 266 -13.08 4.75 15.89
N TYR A 267 -14.25 4.74 15.23
CA TYR A 267 -14.98 5.97 14.95
C TYR A 267 -15.34 6.69 16.28
N ALA A 268 -15.08 7.99 16.34
CA ALA A 268 -14.99 8.78 17.57
C ALA A 268 -16.32 9.07 18.31
N ILE A 269 -17.30 8.17 18.25
CA ILE A 269 -18.56 8.23 19.02
C ILE A 269 -18.45 7.46 20.35
N VAL A 270 -17.50 6.52 20.50
CA VAL A 270 -17.44 5.62 21.68
C VAL A 270 -16.10 5.70 22.44
N ASN A 271 -15.04 6.24 21.84
CA ASN A 271 -13.81 6.58 22.55
C ASN A 271 -13.10 7.77 21.87
N PRO A 272 -12.99 8.95 22.51
CA PRO A 272 -12.33 10.11 21.95
C PRO A 272 -10.82 10.07 22.20
N ALA A 273 -10.32 9.14 23.02
CA ALA A 273 -8.90 9.00 23.34
C ALA A 273 -8.11 8.50 22.12
N VAL A 274 -7.19 9.33 21.62
CA VAL A 274 -6.20 8.89 20.64
C VAL A 274 -5.26 7.88 21.32
N HIS A 275 -5.12 6.69 20.73
CA HIS A 275 -4.22 5.67 21.25
C HIS A 275 -2.74 6.06 21.09
N VAL A 276 -1.88 5.52 21.96
CA VAL A 276 -0.43 5.70 21.87
C VAL A 276 0.18 4.57 21.03
N SER A 277 1.00 4.94 20.04
CA SER A 277 1.78 4.00 19.23
C SER A 277 2.83 3.28 20.07
N LYS A 278 2.69 1.96 20.24
CA LYS A 278 3.53 1.16 21.14
C LYS A 278 4.99 1.12 20.72
N PHE A 279 5.26 0.94 19.42
CA PHE A 279 6.62 0.86 18.88
C PHE A 279 7.36 2.19 18.97
N LYS A 280 6.67 3.29 18.64
CA LYS A 280 7.16 4.66 18.84
C LYS A 280 7.38 4.98 20.33
N TRP A 281 6.57 4.44 21.24
CA TRP A 281 6.76 4.64 22.68
C TRP A 281 7.99 3.90 23.20
N LEU A 282 8.16 2.62 22.81
CA LEU A 282 9.34 1.82 23.18
C LEU A 282 10.64 2.49 22.68
N GLU A 283 10.66 2.89 21.41
CA GLU A 283 11.79 3.59 20.77
C GLU A 283 11.28 4.80 19.95
N PRO A 284 11.39 6.04 20.47
CA PRO A 284 10.95 7.25 19.77
C PRO A 284 11.64 7.52 18.42
N ARG A 285 12.80 6.91 18.14
CA ARG A 285 13.42 6.96 16.81
C ARG A 285 12.73 6.04 15.78
N HIS A 286 11.95 5.05 16.23
CA HIS A 286 11.27 4.10 15.36
C HIS A 286 10.13 4.77 14.59
N MET A 287 10.16 4.64 13.27
CA MET A 287 9.14 5.22 12.40
C MET A 287 8.03 4.21 12.10
N VAL A 288 6.88 4.39 12.74
CA VAL A 288 5.65 3.67 12.39
C VAL A 288 4.97 4.41 11.23
N ARG A 289 4.50 3.69 10.22
CA ARG A 289 3.70 4.16 9.09
C ARG A 289 2.23 3.81 9.31
N VAL A 290 1.38 4.76 9.70
CA VAL A 290 -0.05 4.48 9.77
C VAL A 290 -0.63 4.20 8.39
N ASN A 291 -1.32 3.07 8.27
CA ASN A 291 -1.93 2.59 7.04
C ASN A 291 -3.35 2.06 7.27
N ASP A 292 -4.25 2.37 6.34
CA ASP A 292 -5.53 1.71 6.09
C ASP A 292 -5.89 1.94 4.61
N ARG A 293 -5.35 1.08 3.75
CA ARG A 293 -5.51 1.10 2.29
C ARG A 293 -6.94 1.16 1.78
N TRP A 294 -7.93 0.78 2.58
CA TRP A 294 -9.35 0.72 2.17
C TRP A 294 -10.20 1.86 2.69
N ASN A 295 -9.72 2.63 3.67
CA ASN A 295 -10.41 3.82 4.15
C ASN A 295 -10.52 4.86 3.00
N ARG A 296 -11.55 5.71 3.04
CA ARG A 296 -11.79 6.81 2.09
C ARG A 296 -11.67 8.21 2.72
N ASN A 297 -11.57 8.28 4.04
CA ASN A 297 -11.34 9.50 4.81
C ASN A 297 -10.12 9.29 5.72
N ARG A 298 -9.02 10.02 5.49
CA ARG A 298 -7.76 9.83 6.23
C ARG A 298 -7.65 10.63 7.53
N GLU A 299 -8.63 11.47 7.85
CA GLU A 299 -8.68 12.33 9.03
C GLU A 299 -8.20 11.66 10.33
N GLU A 300 -8.77 10.52 10.69
CA GLU A 300 -8.42 9.78 11.91
C GLU A 300 -6.96 9.28 11.91
N MET A 301 -6.48 8.84 10.75
CA MET A 301 -5.10 8.37 10.59
C MET A 301 -4.11 9.53 10.69
N LEU A 302 -4.42 10.66 10.04
CA LEU A 302 -3.58 11.87 10.05
C LEU A 302 -3.52 12.48 11.46
N GLN A 303 -4.64 12.48 12.21
CA GLN A 303 -4.64 12.87 13.61
C GLN A 303 -3.82 11.92 14.48
N PHE A 304 -3.95 10.61 14.29
CA PHE A 304 -3.14 9.63 15.01
C PHE A 304 -1.64 9.84 14.73
N ALA A 305 -1.27 10.00 13.45
CA ALA A 305 0.11 10.23 13.00
C ALA A 305 0.75 11.40 13.75
N PHE A 306 0.10 12.56 13.66
CA PHE A 306 0.59 13.82 14.21
C PHE A 306 0.63 13.83 15.74
N PHE A 307 -0.37 13.23 16.40
CA PHE A 307 -0.38 13.08 17.86
C PHE A 307 0.77 12.17 18.36
N ASN A 308 1.13 11.14 17.60
CA ASN A 308 2.17 10.18 17.96
C ASN A 308 3.57 10.50 17.39
N GLY A 309 3.72 11.53 16.54
CA GLY A 309 4.98 11.78 15.83
C GLY A 309 5.40 10.61 14.94
N THR A 310 4.43 9.88 14.40
CA THR A 310 4.60 8.73 13.48
C THR A 310 4.23 9.15 12.05
N GLY A 311 4.79 8.50 11.05
CA GLY A 311 4.54 8.82 9.65
C GLY A 311 3.25 8.21 9.10
N PHE A 312 2.85 8.66 7.91
CA PHE A 312 1.71 8.20 7.13
C PHE A 312 2.16 7.41 5.90
N GLU A 313 1.41 6.36 5.56
CA GLU A 313 1.56 5.60 4.32
C GLU A 313 0.50 6.02 3.30
N SER A 314 0.92 6.70 2.23
CA SER A 314 0.03 7.27 1.22
C SER A 314 -0.26 6.28 0.09
N TRP A 315 -0.97 5.19 0.42
CA TRP A 315 -1.37 4.16 -0.54
C TRP A 315 -2.57 4.63 -1.38
N GLU A 316 -2.28 5.26 -2.51
CA GLU A 316 -3.31 5.76 -3.44
C GLU A 316 -3.65 4.76 -4.55
N ASN A 317 -2.67 3.96 -5.01
CA ASN A 317 -2.88 2.93 -6.04
C ASN A 317 -2.89 1.54 -5.38
N VAL A 318 -4.07 1.06 -4.98
CA VAL A 318 -4.27 -0.21 -4.30
C VAL A 318 -4.38 -1.33 -5.33
N TRP A 319 -3.23 -1.77 -5.85
CA TRP A 319 -3.11 -2.86 -6.84
C TRP A 319 -3.92 -2.62 -8.13
N GLY A 320 -3.85 -1.40 -8.67
CA GLY A 320 -4.62 -0.98 -9.84
C GLY A 320 -6.06 -0.54 -9.52
N ILE A 321 -6.32 -0.16 -8.27
CA ILE A 321 -7.54 0.48 -7.78
C ILE A 321 -7.16 1.85 -7.24
N TRP A 322 -7.69 2.93 -7.80
CA TRP A 322 -7.39 4.27 -7.31
C TRP A 322 -8.24 4.61 -6.07
N ASN A 323 -7.56 4.81 -4.94
CA ASN A 323 -8.09 5.29 -3.66
C ASN A 323 -7.30 6.53 -3.20
N GLY A 324 -7.16 7.51 -4.08
CA GLY A 324 -6.40 8.74 -3.83
C GLY A 324 -6.92 9.61 -2.68
N LEU A 325 -6.06 10.49 -2.19
CA LEU A 325 -6.41 11.48 -1.18
C LEU A 325 -7.39 12.53 -1.72
N THR A 326 -8.38 12.90 -0.89
CA THR A 326 -9.26 14.06 -1.16
C THR A 326 -8.47 15.37 -1.06
N GLU A 327 -8.95 16.49 -1.62
CA GLU A 327 -8.25 17.79 -1.49
C GLU A 327 -8.01 18.16 -0.02
N ARG A 328 -9.01 17.91 0.83
CA ARG A 328 -8.93 18.16 2.27
C ARG A 328 -7.89 17.29 2.96
N ASP A 329 -7.89 15.98 2.72
CA ASP A 329 -6.93 15.06 3.36
C ASP A 329 -5.51 15.32 2.87
N ALA A 330 -5.34 15.67 1.59
CA ALA A 330 -4.07 16.04 1.00
C ALA A 330 -3.52 17.37 1.57
N GLU A 331 -4.37 18.36 1.81
CA GLU A 331 -4.00 19.60 2.51
C GLU A 331 -3.69 19.35 4.00
N ALA A 332 -4.47 18.51 4.69
CA ALA A 332 -4.20 18.14 6.07
C ALA A 332 -2.82 17.46 6.20
N LEU A 333 -2.52 16.49 5.33
CA LEU A 333 -1.22 15.83 5.24
C LEU A 333 -0.09 16.84 4.95
N ARG A 334 -0.27 17.75 3.97
CA ARG A 334 0.71 18.81 3.65
C ARG A 334 1.06 19.63 4.89
N ARG A 335 0.06 20.05 5.66
CA ARG A 335 0.24 20.89 6.87
C ARG A 335 0.99 20.15 7.98
N ILE A 336 0.57 18.92 8.32
CA ILE A 336 1.24 18.17 9.39
C ILE A 336 2.66 17.78 8.99
N ALA A 337 2.87 17.27 7.78
CA ALA A 337 4.19 16.85 7.32
C ALA A 337 5.19 18.01 7.24
N THR A 338 4.72 19.23 6.94
CA THR A 338 5.55 20.45 6.97
C THR A 338 6.06 20.76 8.39
N ILE A 339 5.21 20.62 9.41
CA ILE A 339 5.60 20.78 10.82
C ILE A 339 6.50 19.61 11.27
N GLU A 340 6.13 18.38 10.94
CA GLU A 340 6.85 17.17 11.35
C GLU A 340 8.29 17.15 10.82
N ARG A 341 8.51 17.47 9.53
CA ARG A 341 9.84 17.59 8.94
C ARG A 341 10.68 18.68 9.62
N ALA A 342 10.08 19.84 9.92
CA ALA A 342 10.77 20.94 10.59
C ALA A 342 11.10 20.64 12.06
N MET A 343 10.28 19.82 12.74
CA MET A 343 10.39 19.48 14.15
C MET A 343 10.80 18.02 14.42
N ALA A 344 11.35 17.33 13.41
CA ALA A 344 11.76 15.94 13.51
C ALA A 344 12.68 15.63 14.73
N PRO A 345 13.61 16.51 15.14
CA PRO A 345 14.40 16.31 16.36
C PRO A 345 13.57 16.25 17.65
N HIS A 346 12.43 16.94 17.73
CA HIS A 346 11.51 16.89 18.88
C HIS A 346 10.68 15.61 18.87
N LEU A 347 10.22 15.20 17.70
CA LEU A 347 9.37 14.00 17.52
C LEU A 347 10.09 12.68 17.76
N VAL A 348 11.40 12.70 18.03
CA VAL A 348 12.20 11.54 18.48
C VAL A 348 12.67 11.68 19.93
N SER A 349 12.06 12.59 20.70
CA SER A 349 12.45 12.84 22.09
C SER A 349 12.29 11.59 22.97
N PRO A 350 13.33 11.18 23.73
CA PRO A 350 13.19 10.10 24.71
C PRO A 350 12.24 10.45 25.86
N GLY A 351 11.99 11.75 26.09
CA GLY A 351 11.08 12.29 27.11
C GLY A 351 9.71 12.70 26.56
N TRP A 352 9.24 12.09 25.47
CA TRP A 352 7.86 12.24 25.00
C TRP A 352 6.87 11.98 26.14
N GLU A 353 5.86 12.83 26.25
CA GLU A 353 4.75 12.72 27.18
C GLU A 353 3.42 12.78 26.39
N PRO A 354 2.82 11.62 26.05
CA PRO A 354 1.48 11.59 25.49
C PRO A 354 0.44 12.05 26.52
N MET A 355 -0.71 12.50 26.02
CA MET A 355 -1.82 13.04 26.84
C MET A 355 -1.38 14.21 27.74
N ALA A 356 -0.57 15.12 27.19
CA ALA A 356 -0.22 16.36 27.87
C ALA A 356 -1.51 17.14 28.22
N PRO A 357 -1.67 17.67 29.44
CA PRO A 357 -2.94 18.29 29.87
C PRO A 357 -3.36 19.48 28.99
N THR A 358 -4.64 19.48 28.61
CA THR A 358 -5.32 20.53 27.85
C THR A 358 -6.45 21.13 28.67
N LEU A 359 -6.93 22.31 28.27
CA LEU A 359 -7.99 23.04 28.98
C LEU A 359 -9.40 22.79 28.42
N GLN A 360 -9.51 22.18 27.24
CA GLN A 360 -10.80 21.95 26.57
C GLN A 360 -11.04 20.46 26.32
N TYR A 361 -12.27 20.02 26.57
CA TYR A 361 -12.70 18.65 26.32
C TYR A 361 -12.52 18.30 24.83
N GLY A 362 -12.07 17.08 24.55
CA GLY A 362 -11.80 16.62 23.18
C GLY A 362 -10.58 17.24 22.50
N VAL A 363 -9.89 18.22 23.09
CA VAL A 363 -8.57 18.67 22.61
C VAL A 363 -7.50 17.81 23.27
N LEU A 364 -6.68 17.10 22.48
CA LEU A 364 -5.65 16.20 22.98
C LEU A 364 -4.27 16.65 22.50
N ALA A 365 -3.26 16.56 23.36
CA ALA A 365 -1.88 16.94 23.04
C ALA A 365 -0.85 15.87 23.42
N SER A 366 0.25 15.81 22.66
CA SER A 366 1.51 15.14 23.01
C SER A 366 2.58 16.20 23.23
N ARG A 367 3.36 16.09 24.31
CA ARG A 367 4.47 16.99 24.64
C ARG A 367 5.82 16.34 24.31
N TRP A 368 6.69 17.10 23.67
CA TRP A 368 7.95 16.66 23.07
C TRP A 368 9.11 17.58 23.51
N PRO A 369 9.76 17.33 24.67
CA PRO A 369 10.85 18.16 25.16
C PRO A 369 12.15 17.89 24.41
N LEU A 370 12.91 18.93 24.08
CA LEU A 370 14.24 18.83 23.48
C LEU A 370 15.15 19.94 24.00
N GLY A 371 16.05 19.59 24.92
CA GLY A 371 16.93 20.55 25.60
C GLY A 371 16.11 21.63 26.30
N ALA A 372 16.40 22.90 25.99
CA ALA A 372 15.66 24.05 26.51
C ALA A 372 14.37 24.39 25.74
N SER A 373 13.97 23.58 24.75
CA SER A 373 12.75 23.78 23.96
C SER A 373 11.72 22.66 24.18
N THR A 374 10.47 22.89 23.82
CA THR A 374 9.41 21.87 23.87
C THR A 374 8.40 22.12 22.77
N LEU A 375 8.07 21.07 22.02
CA LEU A 375 6.96 21.05 21.06
C LEU A 375 5.73 20.41 21.72
N TRP A 376 4.54 20.89 21.36
CA TRP A 376 3.29 20.17 21.54
C TRP A 376 2.69 19.91 20.16
N THR A 377 2.34 18.65 19.85
CA THR A 377 1.43 18.32 18.73
C THR A 377 0.04 18.10 19.30
N ILE A 378 -0.98 18.66 18.64
CA ILE A 378 -2.32 18.84 19.22
C ILE A 378 -3.37 18.50 18.16
N VAL A 379 -4.42 17.79 18.56
CA VAL A 379 -5.58 17.47 17.71
C VAL A 379 -6.87 17.84 18.43
N ASN A 380 -7.81 18.40 17.67
CA ASN A 380 -9.18 18.61 18.13
C ASN A 380 -10.01 17.39 17.69
N ARG A 381 -10.56 16.65 18.65
CA ARG A 381 -11.42 15.47 18.40
C ARG A 381 -12.89 15.84 18.23
N ASN A 382 -13.26 17.09 18.48
CA ASN A 382 -14.64 17.55 18.40
C ASN A 382 -15.09 17.83 16.95
N GLU A 383 -16.38 17.66 16.71
CA GLU A 383 -17.06 18.08 15.46
C GLU A 383 -17.30 19.60 15.39
N TYR A 384 -16.82 20.36 16.37
CA TYR A 384 -16.91 21.82 16.46
C TYR A 384 -15.53 22.43 16.73
N SER A 385 -15.39 23.73 16.44
CA SER A 385 -14.13 24.46 16.64
C SER A 385 -13.84 24.66 18.13
N ALA A 386 -12.61 24.36 18.56
CA ALA A 386 -12.13 24.72 19.89
C ALA A 386 -11.45 26.10 19.82
N GLY A 387 -11.72 27.01 20.76
CA GLY A 387 -11.19 28.37 20.73
C GLY A 387 -11.04 28.99 22.11
N GLY A 388 -10.14 29.96 22.25
CA GLY A 388 -9.78 30.51 23.56
C GLY A 388 -8.59 29.76 24.17
N GLU A 389 -8.58 29.55 25.49
CA GLU A 389 -7.45 28.95 26.20
C GLU A 389 -7.38 27.42 25.95
N GLN A 390 -6.21 26.90 25.56
CA GLN A 390 -6.02 25.50 25.19
C GLN A 390 -5.00 24.76 26.06
N LEU A 391 -3.90 25.43 26.43
CA LEU A 391 -2.83 24.84 27.24
C LEU A 391 -2.60 25.68 28.50
N ALA A 392 -2.35 25.01 29.63
CA ALA A 392 -1.82 25.62 30.84
C ALA A 392 -0.40 25.10 31.10
N LEU A 393 0.54 26.01 31.30
CA LEU A 393 1.98 25.75 31.40
C LEU A 393 2.57 26.37 32.67
N ALA A 394 3.63 25.77 33.20
CA ALA A 394 4.45 26.40 34.23
C ALA A 394 5.16 27.64 33.66
N ALA A 395 5.18 28.74 34.41
CA ALA A 395 5.88 29.95 33.97
C ALA A 395 7.40 29.72 33.99
N GLN A 396 8.05 30.00 32.86
CA GLN A 396 9.50 29.97 32.71
C GLN A 396 9.97 31.32 32.19
N ALA A 397 11.01 31.90 32.82
CA ALA A 397 11.54 33.19 32.44
C ALA A 397 12.22 33.11 31.06
N GLY A 398 11.99 34.12 30.21
CA GLY A 398 12.58 34.19 28.87
C GLY A 398 11.96 33.27 27.80
N MET A 399 11.00 32.41 28.15
CA MET A 399 10.32 31.56 27.16
C MET A 399 9.42 32.36 26.22
N ARG A 400 9.52 32.03 24.93
CA ARG A 400 8.63 32.46 23.85
C ARG A 400 7.81 31.27 23.36
N TYR A 401 6.61 31.54 22.84
CA TYR A 401 5.65 30.51 22.45
C TYR A 401 5.17 30.78 21.03
N PHE A 402 5.22 29.80 20.14
CA PHE A 402 4.85 29.95 18.73
C PHE A 402 3.78 28.92 18.37
N ASP A 403 2.64 29.39 17.87
CA ASP A 403 1.69 28.55 17.15
C ASP A 403 2.30 28.23 15.78
N LEU A 404 2.83 27.03 15.65
CA LEU A 404 3.43 26.54 14.41
C LEU A 404 2.38 26.26 13.34
N TYR A 405 1.12 26.00 13.72
CA TYR A 405 0.06 25.69 12.75
C TYR A 405 -0.45 26.96 12.08
N HIS A 406 -0.79 28.00 12.84
CA HIS A 406 -1.22 29.30 12.28
C HIS A 406 -0.05 30.24 11.94
N GLY A 407 1.19 29.87 12.28
CA GLY A 407 2.39 30.65 11.98
C GLY A 407 2.45 31.98 12.72
N THR A 408 2.15 31.99 14.02
CA THR A 408 2.12 33.21 14.85
C THR A 408 2.82 33.03 16.19
N GLU A 409 3.30 34.13 16.78
CA GLU A 409 3.80 34.13 18.16
C GLU A 409 2.65 34.36 19.15
N LEU A 410 2.51 33.46 20.11
CA LEU A 410 1.51 33.48 21.15
C LEU A 410 1.99 34.30 22.35
N LYS A 411 1.12 35.19 22.84
CA LYS A 411 1.36 35.93 24.09
C LYS A 411 0.66 35.21 25.24
N PRO A 412 1.40 34.58 26.18
CA PRO A 412 0.78 33.86 27.29
C PRO A 412 0.09 34.81 28.27
N ARG A 413 -1.10 34.44 28.75
CA ARG A 413 -1.78 35.13 29.85
C ARG A 413 -1.28 34.55 31.18
N ARG A 414 -0.96 35.40 32.16
CA ARG A 414 -0.67 34.95 33.54
C ARG A 414 -1.97 34.80 34.32
N GLY A 415 -2.21 33.62 34.87
CA GLY A 415 -3.32 33.34 35.79
C GLY A 415 -2.99 33.72 37.24
N ALA A 416 -4.01 33.71 38.10
CA ALA A 416 -3.91 34.12 39.51
C ALA A 416 -3.00 33.27 40.41
N GLY A 417 -2.50 32.12 39.91
CA GLY A 417 -1.52 31.26 40.57
C GLY A 417 -0.13 31.23 39.90
N GLY A 418 0.17 32.21 39.03
CA GLY A 418 1.46 32.28 38.33
C GLY A 418 1.61 31.36 37.11
N ALA A 419 0.70 30.39 36.90
CA ALA A 419 0.62 29.59 35.68
C ALA A 419 0.37 30.46 34.43
N LEU A 420 0.88 30.02 33.29
CA LEU A 420 0.65 30.64 31.98
C LEU A 420 -0.44 29.87 31.23
N THR A 421 -1.38 30.57 30.62
CA THR A 421 -2.31 29.98 29.64
C THR A 421 -1.96 30.45 28.22
N LEU A 422 -2.04 29.54 27.26
CA LEU A 422 -1.90 29.81 25.83
C LEU A 422 -3.26 29.69 25.16
N SER A 423 -3.59 30.68 24.34
CA SER A 423 -4.86 30.75 23.64
C SER A 423 -4.67 30.74 22.13
N PHE A 424 -5.36 29.84 21.45
CA PHE A 424 -5.41 29.71 20.00
C PHE A 424 -6.69 28.97 19.59
N SER A 425 -7.06 29.09 18.31
CA SER A 425 -8.20 28.40 17.73
C SER A 425 -7.78 27.10 17.08
N MET A 426 -8.69 26.13 17.00
CA MET A 426 -8.52 24.89 16.25
C MET A 426 -9.80 24.60 15.47
N GLU A 427 -9.66 24.20 14.21
CA GLU A 427 -10.77 23.79 13.36
C GLU A 427 -11.48 22.52 13.92
N PRO A 428 -12.76 22.27 13.57
CA PRO A 428 -13.40 20.98 13.82
C PRO A 428 -12.56 19.85 13.24
N LYS A 429 -12.31 18.82 14.04
CA LYS A 429 -11.42 17.71 13.65
C LYS A 429 -10.03 18.15 13.15
N GLY A 430 -9.59 19.33 13.59
CA GLY A 430 -8.37 19.99 13.13
C GLY A 430 -7.12 19.68 13.94
N PHE A 431 -6.04 20.34 13.56
CA PHE A 431 -4.69 20.15 14.09
C PHE A 431 -4.17 21.45 14.70
N GLY A 432 -3.16 21.36 15.55
CA GLY A 432 -2.46 22.51 16.13
C GLY A 432 -1.08 22.09 16.63
N ALA A 433 -0.13 23.03 16.64
CA ALA A 433 1.17 22.76 17.23
C ALA A 433 1.75 24.01 17.89
N VAL A 434 2.39 23.83 19.04
CA VAL A 434 3.01 24.92 19.81
C VAL A 434 4.47 24.60 20.04
N LEU A 435 5.37 25.54 19.78
CA LEU A 435 6.78 25.47 20.17
C LEU A 435 7.06 26.48 21.28
N ALA A 436 7.50 26.01 22.45
CA ALA A 436 8.14 26.84 23.47
C ALA A 436 9.66 26.80 23.30
N THR A 437 10.31 27.96 23.29
CA THR A 437 11.78 28.07 23.23
C THR A 437 12.23 29.42 23.81
N PRO A 438 13.40 29.49 24.50
CA PRO A 438 13.99 30.77 24.93
C PRO A 438 14.69 31.51 23.78
N ALA A 439 14.92 30.84 22.65
CA ALA A 439 15.56 31.44 21.50
C ALA A 439 14.61 32.39 20.74
N ALA A 440 15.16 33.43 20.12
CA ALA A 440 14.45 34.14 19.07
C ALA A 440 14.29 33.23 17.82
N PRO A 441 13.25 33.44 16.98
CA PRO A 441 13.13 32.71 15.72
C PRO A 441 14.37 32.90 14.85
N ASP A 442 15.03 31.79 14.53
CA ASP A 442 16.04 31.75 13.49
C ASP A 442 15.38 31.79 12.10
N ALA A 443 16.19 31.79 11.04
CA ALA A 443 15.68 31.82 9.68
C ALA A 443 14.79 30.61 9.34
N LYS A 444 15.03 29.45 9.96
CA LYS A 444 14.26 28.22 9.72
C LYS A 444 12.88 28.30 10.37
N LEU A 445 12.80 28.70 11.63
CA LEU A 445 11.54 28.89 12.33
C LEU A 445 10.74 30.03 11.69
N ALA A 446 11.38 31.14 11.31
CA ALA A 446 10.71 32.23 10.61
C ALA A 446 10.10 31.78 9.26
N ALA A 447 10.83 30.98 8.48
CA ALA A 447 10.33 30.41 7.23
C ALA A 447 9.19 29.41 7.44
N LEU A 448 9.26 28.55 8.46
CA LEU A 448 8.16 27.65 8.84
C LEU A 448 6.89 28.45 9.20
N LEU A 449 7.00 29.45 10.08
CA LEU A 449 5.86 30.26 10.49
C LEU A 449 5.22 30.99 9.30
N ALA A 450 6.03 31.57 8.41
CA ALA A 450 5.53 32.20 7.19
C ALA A 450 4.80 31.21 6.25
N THR A 451 5.35 30.00 6.10
CA THR A 451 4.80 28.92 5.26
C THR A 451 3.46 28.43 5.79
N MET A 452 3.41 28.11 7.09
CA MET A 452 2.21 27.59 7.74
C MET A 452 1.09 28.63 7.77
N LYS A 453 1.40 29.89 8.10
CA LYS A 453 0.46 31.02 8.02
C LYS A 453 -0.15 31.22 6.62
N ALA A 454 0.60 30.91 5.56
CA ALA A 454 0.09 30.96 4.19
C ALA A 454 -0.84 29.77 3.88
N MET A 455 -0.47 28.55 4.27
CA MET A 455 -1.27 27.33 4.08
C MET A 455 -2.61 27.41 4.84
N THR A 456 -2.58 27.78 6.13
CA THR A 456 -3.79 27.81 6.98
C THR A 456 -4.70 29.01 6.75
N ARG A 457 -4.46 29.84 5.73
CA ARG A 457 -5.35 30.96 5.38
C ARG A 457 -6.71 30.48 4.86
N ARG A 458 -6.77 29.32 4.21
CA ARG A 458 -8.02 28.63 3.83
C ARG A 458 -8.29 27.55 4.89
N PRO A 459 -9.41 27.59 5.63
CA PRO A 459 -9.83 26.49 6.52
C PRO A 459 -9.86 25.12 5.81
N LEU A 460 -9.52 24.03 6.49
CA LEU A 460 -9.62 22.66 5.96
C LEU A 460 -11.03 22.32 5.48
N LYS A 461 -12.06 22.81 6.18
CA LYS A 461 -13.47 22.61 5.80
C LYS A 461 -13.87 23.22 4.44
N ASP A 462 -13.06 24.11 3.89
CA ASP A 462 -13.33 24.77 2.61
C ASP A 462 -12.69 24.02 1.42
N PHE A 463 -11.92 22.93 1.66
CA PHE A 463 -11.39 22.01 0.64
C PHE A 463 -12.36 20.85 0.42
N ASP A 464 -12.35 20.28 -0.79
CA ASP A 464 -13.24 19.14 -1.08
C ASP A 464 -12.82 17.89 -0.29
N SER A 465 -13.79 17.28 0.39
CA SER A 465 -13.68 16.04 1.14
C SER A 465 -14.40 14.87 0.47
N LYS A 466 -14.97 15.08 -0.72
CA LYS A 466 -15.62 14.04 -1.51
C LYS A 466 -14.57 13.11 -2.13
N TRP A 467 -14.76 11.82 -1.94
CA TRP A 467 -14.00 10.77 -2.62
C TRP A 467 -14.78 10.29 -3.85
N GLU A 468 -14.09 10.07 -4.97
CA GLU A 468 -14.68 9.59 -6.23
C GLU A 468 -13.78 8.53 -6.90
N THR A 469 -14.40 7.61 -7.65
CA THR A 469 -13.70 6.64 -8.50
C THR A 469 -13.19 7.29 -9.77
N LEU A 470 -12.02 6.86 -10.26
CA LEU A 470 -11.63 7.17 -11.64
C LEU A 470 -12.53 6.42 -12.62
N ARG A 471 -13.01 7.13 -13.63
CA ARG A 471 -13.67 6.53 -14.79
C ARG A 471 -12.63 5.86 -15.67
N GLN A 472 -12.83 4.59 -15.99
CA GLN A 472 -12.01 3.88 -16.95
C GLN A 472 -12.60 3.95 -18.35
N THR A 473 -11.75 3.74 -19.35
CA THR A 473 -12.14 3.59 -20.75
C THR A 473 -11.66 2.25 -21.28
N MET A 474 -12.55 1.55 -21.98
CA MET A 474 -12.25 0.27 -22.63
C MET A 474 -11.75 0.54 -24.05
N ARG A 475 -10.59 -0.02 -24.42
CA ARG A 475 -9.95 0.23 -25.71
C ARG A 475 -10.66 -0.52 -26.85
N ALA A 476 -11.10 0.22 -27.87
CA ALA A 476 -11.85 -0.36 -29.00
C ALA A 476 -11.04 -1.39 -29.84
N PRO A 477 -11.69 -2.45 -30.37
CA PRO A 477 -11.14 -3.36 -31.38
C PRO A 477 -10.95 -2.71 -32.78
N VAL A 478 -10.24 -3.39 -33.71
CA VAL A 478 -9.89 -2.92 -35.09
C VAL A 478 -9.87 -4.12 -36.06
N ALA A 479 -10.36 -4.07 -37.32
CA ALA A 479 -10.52 -5.21 -38.29
C ALA A 479 -9.63 -5.08 -39.58
N ALA A 480 -9.66 -5.90 -40.67
CA ALA A 480 -10.50 -7.04 -41.14
C ALA A 480 -9.71 -8.04 -42.09
N ALA A 481 -10.23 -9.26 -42.36
CA ALA A 481 -9.38 -10.48 -42.46
C ALA A 481 -9.37 -11.40 -43.74
N PRO A 482 -8.45 -12.41 -43.78
CA PRO A 482 -8.38 -13.57 -44.71
C PRO A 482 -8.98 -14.88 -44.08
N PRO A 483 -8.80 -16.09 -44.67
CA PRO A 483 -9.47 -17.36 -44.24
C PRO A 483 -8.93 -18.08 -42.99
N GLY A 484 -9.70 -19.08 -42.49
CA GLY A 484 -9.24 -20.13 -41.57
C GLY A 484 -9.72 -20.03 -40.11
N MET A 485 -11.01 -19.80 -39.86
CA MET A 485 -11.58 -19.54 -38.52
C MET A 485 -12.96 -20.21 -38.36
N THR A 486 -13.33 -20.59 -37.13
CA THR A 486 -14.65 -21.16 -36.79
C THR A 486 -15.72 -20.07 -36.73
N THR A 487 -16.85 -20.24 -37.40
CA THR A 487 -17.99 -19.31 -37.33
C THR A 487 -18.82 -19.54 -36.06
N ILE A 488 -19.05 -18.47 -35.30
CA ILE A 488 -19.99 -18.41 -34.17
C ILE A 488 -21.27 -17.71 -34.64
N PRO A 489 -22.47 -18.30 -34.42
CA PRO A 489 -23.73 -17.71 -34.85
C PRO A 489 -24.07 -16.43 -34.09
N ALA A 490 -25.02 -15.66 -34.63
CA ALA A 490 -25.65 -14.58 -33.89
C ALA A 490 -26.44 -15.13 -32.70
N ALA A 491 -26.46 -14.41 -31.57
CA ALA A 491 -27.14 -14.84 -30.36
C ALA A 491 -27.57 -13.68 -29.48
N ASP A 492 -28.68 -13.86 -28.76
CA ASP A 492 -28.96 -13.15 -27.51
C ASP A 492 -28.14 -13.82 -26.42
N PHE A 493 -27.08 -13.17 -25.97
CA PHE A 493 -26.12 -13.72 -25.02
C PHE A 493 -26.22 -13.03 -23.66
N GLU A 494 -26.23 -13.83 -22.59
CA GLU A 494 -26.10 -13.33 -21.21
C GLU A 494 -24.62 -13.28 -20.83
N PHE A 495 -24.01 -12.10 -20.95
CA PHE A 495 -22.65 -11.86 -20.46
C PHE A 495 -22.70 -11.67 -18.95
N LYS A 496 -22.10 -12.63 -18.23
CA LYS A 496 -21.98 -12.62 -16.77
C LYS A 496 -20.57 -13.05 -16.40
N VAL A 497 -19.83 -12.16 -15.75
CA VAL A 497 -18.43 -12.40 -15.38
C VAL A 497 -18.07 -11.64 -14.10
N HIS A 498 -17.06 -12.12 -13.38
CA HIS A 498 -16.47 -11.39 -12.26
C HIS A 498 -14.94 -11.51 -12.17
N GLY A 499 -14.30 -10.46 -11.68
CA GLY A 499 -12.88 -10.45 -11.33
C GLY A 499 -12.55 -11.41 -10.19
N ILE A 500 -11.38 -12.04 -10.28
CA ILE A 500 -10.87 -12.97 -9.27
C ILE A 500 -9.68 -12.41 -8.47
N GLU A 501 -9.49 -11.09 -8.41
CA GLU A 501 -8.39 -10.52 -7.64
C GLU A 501 -8.49 -10.92 -6.16
N VAL A 502 -7.36 -11.32 -5.57
CA VAL A 502 -7.29 -11.87 -4.21
C VAL A 502 -7.77 -10.87 -3.15
N GLU A 503 -7.67 -9.58 -3.46
CA GLU A 503 -7.93 -8.46 -2.56
C GLU A 503 -8.97 -7.50 -3.12
N GLY A 504 -9.52 -6.67 -2.23
CA GLY A 504 -10.67 -5.83 -2.50
C GLY A 504 -11.99 -6.56 -2.25
N VAL A 505 -13.01 -5.79 -1.88
CA VAL A 505 -14.38 -6.26 -1.62
C VAL A 505 -15.33 -5.75 -2.72
N ASN A 506 -16.63 -6.08 -2.65
CA ASN A 506 -17.59 -5.58 -3.63
C ASN A 506 -17.88 -4.07 -3.40
N MET A 507 -17.03 -3.21 -3.97
CA MET A 507 -17.08 -1.75 -3.84
C MET A 507 -16.75 -1.08 -5.18
N ALA A 508 -17.33 0.10 -5.41
CA ALA A 508 -16.98 0.94 -6.56
C ALA A 508 -15.48 1.29 -6.56
N GLY A 509 -14.84 1.16 -7.73
CA GLY A 509 -13.40 1.34 -7.96
C GLY A 509 -12.62 0.02 -8.09
N VAL A 510 -13.18 -1.10 -7.63
CA VAL A 510 -12.56 -2.44 -7.73
C VAL A 510 -12.71 -2.99 -9.15
N ASP A 511 -11.74 -3.78 -9.62
CA ASP A 511 -11.75 -4.40 -10.96
C ASP A 511 -11.84 -3.41 -12.14
N VAL A 512 -12.77 -3.57 -13.08
CA VAL A 512 -12.88 -2.79 -14.31
C VAL A 512 -14.26 -2.15 -14.51
N GLN A 513 -14.39 -1.21 -15.46
CA GLN A 513 -15.65 -0.56 -15.83
C GLN A 513 -16.01 -0.83 -17.29
N TYR A 514 -16.98 -1.71 -17.56
CA TYR A 514 -17.49 -1.89 -18.92
C TYR A 514 -18.30 -0.67 -19.39
N PRO A 515 -18.46 -0.44 -20.71
CA PRO A 515 -19.06 0.79 -21.25
C PRO A 515 -20.53 1.09 -20.87
N TRP A 516 -21.21 0.17 -20.17
CA TRP A 516 -22.58 0.31 -19.69
C TRP A 516 -22.68 0.56 -18.18
N GLU A 517 -21.55 0.68 -17.49
CA GLU A 517 -21.43 0.77 -16.04
C GLU A 517 -21.06 2.20 -15.63
N ASP A 518 -21.55 2.65 -14.48
CA ASP A 518 -21.32 3.99 -13.94
C ASP A 518 -19.97 4.14 -13.22
N ALA A 519 -19.51 3.07 -12.56
CA ALA A 519 -18.20 2.97 -11.92
C ALA A 519 -17.57 1.56 -12.09
N PRO A 520 -16.23 1.42 -11.94
CA PRO A 520 -15.59 0.11 -11.89
C PRO A 520 -16.12 -0.72 -10.73
N HIS A 521 -16.39 -2.01 -10.92
CA HIS A 521 -16.79 -2.94 -9.86
C HIS A 521 -16.52 -4.40 -10.28
N ARG A 522 -16.49 -5.33 -9.31
CA ARG A 522 -16.07 -6.73 -9.56
C ARG A 522 -17.05 -7.60 -10.35
N PHE A 523 -18.35 -7.31 -10.35
CA PHE A 523 -19.39 -8.23 -10.83
C PHE A 523 -20.20 -7.65 -11.98
N HIS A 524 -20.01 -8.18 -13.17
CA HIS A 524 -20.56 -7.63 -14.41
C HIS A 524 -21.72 -8.48 -14.94
N TYR A 525 -22.77 -7.81 -15.40
CA TYR A 525 -23.93 -8.44 -16.01
C TYR A 525 -24.48 -7.60 -17.16
N LYS A 526 -24.67 -8.21 -18.34
CA LYS A 526 -25.42 -7.61 -19.45
C LYS A 526 -25.97 -8.65 -20.42
N ARG A 527 -27.23 -8.50 -20.82
CA ARG A 527 -27.76 -9.15 -22.02
C ARG A 527 -27.32 -8.40 -23.26
N MET A 528 -26.69 -9.10 -24.21
CA MET A 528 -26.06 -8.54 -25.40
C MET A 528 -26.59 -9.24 -26.65
N ALA A 529 -27.02 -8.47 -27.65
CA ALA A 529 -27.29 -9.00 -28.98
C ALA A 529 -25.96 -9.08 -29.76
N LEU A 530 -25.44 -10.30 -29.94
CA LEU A 530 -24.20 -10.54 -30.65
C LEU A 530 -24.48 -10.81 -32.14
N ALA A 531 -23.83 -10.03 -33.00
CA ALA A 531 -23.73 -10.33 -34.43
C ALA A 531 -22.92 -11.63 -34.64
N PRO A 532 -23.05 -12.33 -35.79
CA PRO A 532 -22.19 -13.47 -36.08
C PRO A 532 -20.74 -13.01 -36.27
N TYR A 533 -19.79 -13.84 -35.85
CA TYR A 533 -18.36 -13.58 -35.95
C TYR A 533 -17.61 -14.89 -36.18
N HIS A 534 -16.32 -14.79 -36.46
CA HIS A 534 -15.42 -15.94 -36.53
C HIS A 534 -14.37 -15.83 -35.43
N ILE A 535 -13.94 -16.98 -34.90
CA ILE A 535 -12.88 -17.10 -33.89
C ILE A 535 -11.86 -18.14 -34.32
N ASP A 536 -10.59 -17.92 -33.98
CA ASP A 536 -9.56 -18.94 -34.14
C ASP A 536 -9.93 -20.17 -33.29
N THR A 537 -9.92 -21.35 -33.91
CA THR A 537 -10.27 -22.61 -33.24
C THR A 537 -9.34 -22.91 -32.07
N THR A 538 -8.06 -22.51 -32.17
CA THR A 538 -7.02 -22.68 -31.15
C THR A 538 -6.29 -21.35 -30.88
N PRO A 539 -5.50 -21.23 -29.79
CA PRO A 539 -4.57 -20.11 -29.59
C PRO A 539 -3.55 -20.01 -30.73
N VAL A 540 -3.00 -18.82 -30.96
CA VAL A 540 -2.00 -18.60 -32.00
C VAL A 540 -0.74 -19.41 -31.69
N THR A 541 -0.29 -20.24 -32.63
CA THR A 541 0.86 -21.15 -32.41
C THR A 541 2.20 -20.49 -32.73
N ASN A 542 3.31 -21.04 -32.20
CA ASN A 542 4.66 -20.58 -32.56
C ASN A 542 4.91 -20.62 -34.08
N ALA A 543 4.42 -21.66 -34.77
CA ALA A 543 4.55 -21.79 -36.23
C ALA A 543 3.75 -20.72 -36.99
N GLN A 544 2.55 -20.37 -36.51
CA GLN A 544 1.75 -19.26 -37.06
C GLN A 544 2.44 -17.90 -36.82
N TYR A 545 2.91 -17.66 -35.60
CA TYR A 545 3.59 -16.42 -35.24
C TYR A 545 4.94 -16.26 -35.94
N LYS A 546 5.66 -17.36 -36.22
CA LYS A 546 6.89 -17.32 -37.03
C LYS A 546 6.62 -16.84 -38.46
N ARG A 547 5.53 -17.29 -39.10
CA ARG A 547 5.14 -16.77 -40.43
C ARG A 547 4.88 -15.26 -40.41
N PHE A 548 4.27 -14.74 -39.33
CA PHE A 548 4.13 -13.30 -39.14
C PHE A 548 5.49 -12.60 -39.05
N VAL A 549 6.38 -13.05 -38.17
CA VAL A 549 7.70 -12.44 -37.96
C VAL A 549 8.55 -12.47 -39.24
N ASP A 550 8.57 -13.60 -39.94
CA ASP A 550 9.34 -13.80 -41.17
C ASP A 550 8.78 -12.96 -42.34
N ALA A 551 7.45 -12.87 -42.51
CA ALA A 551 6.83 -12.16 -43.62
C ALA A 551 6.72 -10.64 -43.43
N SER A 552 6.62 -10.17 -42.18
CA SER A 552 6.47 -8.72 -41.88
C SER A 552 7.76 -8.04 -41.46
N GLY A 553 8.80 -8.81 -41.10
CA GLY A 553 10.00 -8.28 -40.47
C GLY A 553 9.76 -7.68 -39.07
N TYR A 554 8.62 -7.94 -38.44
CA TYR A 554 8.20 -7.27 -37.21
C TYR A 554 9.25 -7.37 -36.09
N ARG A 555 9.54 -6.21 -35.49
CA ARG A 555 10.32 -6.06 -34.26
C ARG A 555 9.57 -5.10 -33.35
N PRO A 556 9.33 -5.45 -32.07
CA PRO A 556 8.75 -4.51 -31.13
C PRO A 556 9.75 -3.40 -30.79
N ARG A 557 9.25 -2.22 -30.44
CA ARG A 557 10.09 -1.08 -30.02
C ARG A 557 10.91 -1.38 -28.76
N ASP A 558 10.30 -2.11 -27.83
CA ASP A 558 10.95 -2.69 -26.67
C ASP A 558 11.09 -4.20 -26.90
N GLY A 559 12.34 -4.68 -27.00
CA GLY A 559 12.69 -6.09 -27.19
C GLY A 559 12.89 -6.88 -25.90
N GLN A 560 12.82 -6.25 -24.72
CA GLN A 560 13.02 -6.93 -23.43
C GLN A 560 12.00 -8.09 -23.30
N ASN A 561 12.50 -9.29 -23.03
CA ASN A 561 11.70 -10.53 -22.93
C ASN A 561 10.84 -10.90 -24.16
N TYR A 562 11.03 -10.27 -25.33
CA TYR A 562 10.28 -10.62 -26.54
C TYR A 562 10.65 -12.02 -27.04
N LEU A 563 9.66 -12.92 -27.12
CA LEU A 563 9.86 -14.33 -27.52
C LEU A 563 11.03 -14.99 -26.77
N ARG A 564 11.12 -14.77 -25.44
CA ARG A 564 12.25 -15.21 -24.60
C ARG A 564 12.56 -16.72 -24.70
N HIS A 565 11.58 -17.53 -25.06
CA HIS A 565 11.68 -18.99 -25.27
C HIS A 565 12.21 -19.39 -26.65
N TRP A 566 12.41 -18.44 -27.58
CA TRP A 566 12.97 -18.69 -28.90
C TRP A 566 14.51 -18.51 -28.88
N SER A 567 15.20 -19.29 -29.70
CA SER A 567 16.65 -19.21 -29.89
C SER A 567 16.97 -19.00 -31.37
N GLY A 568 17.97 -18.17 -31.68
CA GLY A 568 18.33 -17.83 -33.07
C GLY A 568 17.20 -17.24 -33.92
N GLY A 569 16.15 -16.67 -33.30
CA GLY A 569 14.97 -16.16 -34.00
C GLY A 569 13.92 -17.23 -34.39
N SER A 570 13.96 -18.42 -33.77
CA SER A 570 12.95 -19.47 -33.97
C SER A 570 12.58 -20.19 -32.67
N TYR A 571 11.38 -20.77 -32.65
CA TYR A 571 10.98 -21.74 -31.62
C TYR A 571 11.81 -23.03 -31.73
N ALA A 572 11.88 -23.78 -30.62
CA ALA A 572 12.59 -25.07 -30.56
C ALA A 572 11.94 -26.14 -31.46
N PRO A 573 12.71 -27.09 -32.05
CA PRO A 573 12.15 -28.19 -32.82
C PRO A 573 11.05 -28.94 -32.05
N GLY A 574 9.92 -29.21 -32.70
CA GLY A 574 8.73 -29.81 -32.08
C GLY A 574 7.75 -28.83 -31.43
N SER A 575 8.17 -27.61 -31.04
CA SER A 575 7.32 -26.60 -30.40
C SER A 575 6.40 -25.80 -31.34
N GLY A 576 6.29 -26.20 -32.61
CA GLY A 576 5.57 -25.45 -33.65
C GLY A 576 4.08 -25.25 -33.34
N GLU A 577 3.42 -26.29 -32.82
CA GLU A 577 2.00 -26.26 -32.45
C GLU A 577 1.74 -25.86 -31.00
N GLN A 578 2.77 -25.51 -30.23
CA GLN A 578 2.55 -24.87 -28.92
C GLN A 578 2.06 -23.42 -29.10
N PRO A 579 1.15 -22.93 -28.24
CA PRO A 579 0.79 -21.51 -28.19
C PRO A 579 2.03 -20.60 -28.10
N VAL A 580 2.01 -19.47 -28.81
CA VAL A 580 3.03 -18.44 -28.65
C VAL A 580 2.79 -17.66 -27.35
N THR A 581 3.82 -17.58 -26.52
CA THR A 581 3.85 -16.79 -25.29
C THR A 581 5.04 -15.81 -25.33
N TRP A 582 5.36 -15.13 -24.23
CA TRP A 582 6.36 -14.04 -24.21
C TRP A 582 6.04 -12.92 -25.22
N VAL A 583 4.75 -12.63 -25.41
CA VAL A 583 4.20 -11.58 -26.27
C VAL A 583 3.37 -10.56 -25.46
N SER A 584 3.58 -9.28 -25.77
CA SER A 584 2.85 -8.15 -25.19
C SER A 584 1.46 -8.00 -25.82
N ALA A 585 0.61 -7.15 -25.24
CA ALA A 585 -0.68 -6.80 -25.86
C ALA A 585 -0.49 -6.13 -27.24
N ASP A 586 0.59 -5.37 -27.44
CA ASP A 586 0.90 -4.72 -28.72
C ASP A 586 1.50 -5.69 -29.75
N ASP A 587 2.29 -6.67 -29.30
CA ASP A 587 2.82 -7.75 -30.15
C ASP A 587 1.67 -8.63 -30.68
N ALA A 588 0.69 -8.95 -29.83
CA ALA A 588 -0.52 -9.69 -30.19
C ALA A 588 -1.42 -8.89 -31.14
N ARG A 589 -1.61 -7.59 -30.89
CA ARG A 589 -2.33 -6.70 -31.83
C ARG A 589 -1.61 -6.53 -33.17
N ALA A 590 -0.28 -6.55 -33.20
CA ALA A 590 0.49 -6.48 -34.44
C ALA A 590 0.28 -7.73 -35.30
N TYR A 591 0.37 -8.92 -34.70
CA TYR A 591 0.03 -10.18 -35.37
C TYR A 591 -1.44 -10.19 -35.84
N ALA A 592 -2.38 -9.76 -34.99
CA ALA A 592 -3.79 -9.74 -35.33
C ALA A 592 -4.02 -8.87 -36.57
N ARG A 593 -3.54 -7.62 -36.57
CA ARG A 593 -3.64 -6.72 -37.74
C ARG A 593 -2.97 -7.27 -38.99
N TRP A 594 -1.77 -7.85 -38.88
CA TRP A 594 -1.07 -8.47 -40.04
C TRP A 594 -1.87 -9.65 -40.62
N SER A 595 -2.45 -10.48 -39.76
CA SER A 595 -3.37 -11.54 -40.17
C SER A 595 -4.78 -11.03 -40.47
N GLY A 596 -5.02 -9.71 -40.47
CA GLY A 596 -6.31 -9.04 -40.68
C GLY A 596 -7.37 -9.32 -39.61
N LYS A 597 -7.03 -10.01 -38.53
CA LYS A 597 -7.93 -10.34 -37.42
C LYS A 597 -7.84 -9.28 -36.31
N ARG A 598 -8.57 -9.50 -35.23
CA ARG A 598 -8.55 -8.67 -34.01
C ARG A 598 -8.52 -9.52 -32.75
N LEU A 599 -8.20 -8.93 -31.60
CA LEU A 599 -8.40 -9.63 -30.33
C LEU A 599 -9.91 -9.74 -30.01
N PRO A 600 -10.36 -10.85 -29.39
CA PRO A 600 -11.73 -10.99 -28.90
C PRO A 600 -12.04 -9.98 -27.79
N THR A 601 -13.29 -9.54 -27.72
CA THR A 601 -13.83 -8.98 -26.47
C THR A 601 -14.09 -10.09 -25.45
N SER A 602 -14.24 -9.77 -24.17
CA SER A 602 -14.51 -10.79 -23.15
C SER A 602 -15.85 -11.50 -23.34
N TRP A 603 -16.86 -10.82 -23.91
CA TRP A 603 -18.16 -11.43 -24.24
C TRP A 603 -18.08 -12.31 -25.49
N GLU A 604 -17.30 -11.96 -26.51
CA GLU A 604 -17.07 -12.84 -27.67
C GLU A 604 -16.29 -14.09 -27.29
N TRP A 605 -15.32 -13.93 -26.39
CA TRP A 605 -14.56 -15.03 -25.83
C TRP A 605 -15.46 -15.94 -24.98
N GLN A 606 -16.29 -15.37 -24.10
CA GLN A 606 -17.20 -16.14 -23.25
C GLN A 606 -18.24 -16.86 -24.08
N HIS A 607 -18.90 -16.18 -25.01
CA HIS A 607 -19.90 -16.79 -25.89
C HIS A 607 -19.31 -17.93 -26.71
N ALA A 608 -18.10 -17.77 -27.28
CA ALA A 608 -17.44 -18.84 -28.03
C ALA A 608 -17.06 -20.07 -27.18
N ALA A 609 -16.86 -19.90 -25.87
CA ALA A 609 -16.61 -20.99 -24.93
C ALA A 609 -17.90 -21.60 -24.33
N GLN A 610 -18.90 -20.77 -24.05
CA GLN A 610 -20.09 -21.11 -23.26
C GLN A 610 -21.27 -21.53 -24.14
N GLY A 611 -21.40 -20.96 -25.34
CA GLY A 611 -22.70 -20.90 -26.01
C GLY A 611 -23.68 -20.05 -25.19
N THR A 612 -24.96 -20.42 -25.23
CA THR A 612 -26.07 -19.64 -24.62
C THR A 612 -26.72 -20.33 -23.41
N ASP A 613 -26.16 -21.43 -22.90
CA ASP A 613 -26.77 -22.24 -21.84
C ASP A 613 -26.26 -21.94 -20.41
N GLY A 614 -25.32 -21.00 -20.27
CA GLY A 614 -24.77 -20.60 -18.98
C GLY A 614 -23.75 -21.57 -18.38
N ARG A 615 -23.21 -22.52 -19.16
CA ARG A 615 -22.20 -23.48 -18.66
C ARG A 615 -20.95 -22.80 -18.08
N ILE A 616 -20.42 -23.36 -16.99
CA ILE A 616 -19.25 -22.77 -16.29
C ILE A 616 -17.89 -23.23 -16.84
N TYR A 617 -17.85 -24.29 -17.64
CA TYR A 617 -16.69 -24.75 -18.42
C TYR A 617 -17.11 -25.06 -19.87
N PRO A 618 -16.21 -25.06 -20.87
CA PRO A 618 -16.57 -25.30 -22.27
C PRO A 618 -17.36 -26.60 -22.50
N TRP A 619 -16.99 -27.66 -21.78
CA TRP A 619 -17.59 -28.99 -21.82
C TRP A 619 -18.80 -29.18 -20.90
N GLY A 620 -19.17 -28.20 -20.06
CA GLY A 620 -20.35 -28.27 -19.18
C GLY A 620 -20.15 -27.70 -17.78
N ASN A 621 -20.84 -28.28 -16.79
CA ASN A 621 -20.91 -27.75 -15.42
C ASN A 621 -20.11 -28.53 -14.36
N VAL A 622 -19.42 -29.60 -14.78
CA VAL A 622 -18.55 -30.41 -13.91
C VAL A 622 -17.12 -30.27 -14.41
N TRP A 623 -16.17 -30.13 -13.49
CA TRP A 623 -14.75 -30.06 -13.85
C TRP A 623 -14.28 -31.41 -14.43
N ASP A 624 -13.63 -31.38 -15.60
CA ASP A 624 -12.96 -32.52 -16.19
C ASP A 624 -11.46 -32.22 -16.29
N ALA A 625 -10.64 -33.05 -15.64
CA ALA A 625 -9.18 -32.91 -15.66
C ALA A 625 -8.55 -33.45 -16.96
N GLY A 626 -9.26 -34.26 -17.75
CA GLY A 626 -8.79 -34.72 -19.06
C GLY A 626 -9.00 -33.69 -20.18
N ALA A 627 -9.95 -32.77 -19.98
CA ALA A 627 -10.30 -31.69 -20.91
C ALA A 627 -9.26 -30.55 -20.98
N VAL A 628 -8.22 -30.57 -20.14
CA VAL A 628 -7.17 -29.55 -20.06
C VAL A 628 -5.79 -30.18 -19.81
N PRO A 629 -4.69 -29.46 -20.07
CA PRO A 629 -3.37 -29.87 -19.61
C PRO A 629 -3.32 -30.04 -18.08
N ALA A 630 -2.58 -31.04 -17.62
CA ALA A 630 -2.34 -31.22 -16.19
C ALA A 630 -1.62 -29.99 -15.60
N PRO A 631 -2.05 -29.46 -14.43
CA PRO A 631 -1.41 -28.29 -13.83
C PRO A 631 0.06 -28.54 -13.47
N ASP A 632 0.97 -27.73 -14.02
CA ASP A 632 2.38 -27.75 -13.66
C ASP A 632 2.61 -26.88 -12.42
N THR A 633 2.97 -27.55 -11.33
CA THR A 633 3.23 -26.94 -10.01
C THR A 633 4.72 -26.80 -9.70
N SER A 634 5.59 -27.17 -10.65
CA SER A 634 7.04 -27.10 -10.47
C SER A 634 7.55 -25.65 -10.54
N ARG A 635 8.70 -25.39 -9.92
CA ARG A 635 9.33 -24.06 -10.01
C ARG A 635 9.84 -23.75 -11.44
N ASN A 636 10.13 -24.78 -12.24
CA ASN A 636 10.60 -24.66 -13.62
C ASN A 636 9.62 -25.37 -14.57
N PRO A 637 8.46 -24.76 -14.84
CA PRO A 637 7.38 -25.43 -15.56
C PRO A 637 7.75 -25.73 -17.02
N ALA A 638 7.14 -26.79 -17.54
CA ALA A 638 7.09 -27.04 -18.97
C ALA A 638 6.33 -25.92 -19.69
N GLY A 639 6.65 -25.73 -20.98
CA GLY A 639 5.86 -24.87 -21.86
C GLY A 639 4.42 -25.38 -22.02
N PRO A 640 3.55 -24.57 -22.64
CA PRO A 640 2.16 -24.97 -22.87
C PRO A 640 2.04 -26.23 -23.74
N ALA A 641 0.94 -26.96 -23.60
CA ALA A 641 0.68 -28.14 -24.42
C ALA A 641 0.46 -27.72 -25.90
N PRO A 642 0.77 -28.60 -26.88
CA PRO A 642 0.36 -28.40 -28.27
C PRO A 642 -1.15 -28.13 -28.36
N VAL A 643 -1.54 -27.21 -29.24
CA VAL A 643 -2.95 -26.83 -29.39
C VAL A 643 -3.79 -28.02 -29.84
N GLY A 644 -5.01 -28.13 -29.31
CA GLY A 644 -5.93 -29.22 -29.61
C GLY A 644 -5.55 -30.59 -29.05
N ALA A 645 -4.51 -30.68 -28.20
CA ALA A 645 -4.15 -31.93 -27.51
C ALA A 645 -5.26 -32.48 -26.59
N HIS A 646 -6.23 -31.63 -26.20
CA HIS A 646 -7.35 -31.97 -25.33
C HIS A 646 -8.70 -31.79 -26.07
N PRO A 647 -9.06 -32.70 -27.00
CA PRO A 647 -10.26 -32.54 -27.83
C PRO A 647 -11.57 -32.59 -27.04
N THR A 648 -11.59 -33.22 -25.86
CA THR A 648 -12.74 -33.19 -24.92
C THR A 648 -12.95 -31.81 -24.28
N GLY A 649 -11.95 -30.92 -24.34
CA GLY A 649 -12.05 -29.52 -23.89
C GLY A 649 -12.75 -28.58 -24.88
N ALA A 650 -13.33 -29.11 -25.97
CA ALA A 650 -14.03 -28.32 -26.95
C ALA A 650 -15.26 -27.59 -26.38
N SER A 651 -15.45 -26.35 -26.81
CA SER A 651 -16.70 -25.61 -26.61
C SER A 651 -17.86 -26.20 -27.43
N PRO A 652 -19.14 -25.82 -27.19
CA PRO A 652 -20.26 -26.28 -28.03
C PRO A 652 -20.17 -25.82 -29.51
N TYR A 653 -19.22 -24.94 -29.85
CA TYR A 653 -18.90 -24.54 -31.22
C TYR A 653 -17.60 -25.17 -31.75
N GLY A 654 -17.01 -26.15 -31.04
CA GLY A 654 -15.76 -26.81 -31.45
C GLY A 654 -14.50 -25.98 -31.23
N VAL A 655 -14.55 -24.91 -30.43
CA VAL A 655 -13.38 -24.08 -30.11
C VAL A 655 -12.58 -24.76 -29.00
N LEU A 656 -11.29 -24.98 -29.23
CA LEU A 656 -10.38 -25.76 -28.39
C LEU A 656 -9.50 -24.86 -27.50
N ASP A 657 -8.95 -25.45 -26.45
CA ASP A 657 -8.04 -24.81 -25.49
C ASP A 657 -8.57 -23.49 -24.90
N MET A 658 -9.89 -23.38 -24.68
CA MET A 658 -10.49 -22.20 -24.03
C MET A 658 -10.15 -22.14 -22.53
N VAL A 659 -9.73 -23.23 -21.91
CA VAL A 659 -9.37 -23.29 -20.48
C VAL A 659 -8.05 -24.06 -20.31
N GLY A 660 -7.22 -23.63 -19.36
CA GLY A 660 -6.16 -24.43 -18.76
C GLY A 660 -4.85 -24.61 -19.53
N ASN A 661 -4.70 -24.12 -20.77
CA ASN A 661 -3.42 -24.18 -21.50
C ASN A 661 -2.59 -22.90 -21.33
N VAL A 662 -3.04 -21.79 -21.93
CA VAL A 662 -2.47 -20.45 -21.74
C VAL A 662 -3.55 -19.44 -21.46
N TRP A 663 -3.21 -18.41 -20.67
CA TRP A 663 -4.04 -17.22 -20.49
C TRP A 663 -4.24 -16.53 -21.84
N GLN A 664 -5.47 -16.08 -22.09
CA GLN A 664 -5.84 -15.44 -23.35
C GLN A 664 -6.26 -14.00 -23.11
N ARG A 665 -5.60 -13.07 -23.81
CA ARG A 665 -5.92 -11.63 -23.76
C ARG A 665 -7.22 -11.33 -24.49
N THR A 666 -8.11 -10.57 -23.84
CA THR A 666 -9.34 -10.03 -24.44
C THR A 666 -9.31 -8.49 -24.47
N ASP A 667 -10.02 -7.85 -23.55
CA ASP A 667 -10.19 -6.41 -23.46
C ASP A 667 -9.00 -5.73 -22.76
N GLU A 668 -8.91 -4.41 -22.93
CA GLU A 668 -7.93 -3.55 -22.27
C GLU A 668 -8.66 -2.33 -21.71
N PHE A 669 -8.40 -2.00 -20.44
CA PHE A 669 -8.98 -0.89 -19.71
C PHE A 669 -7.88 0.07 -19.27
N GLU A 670 -8.16 1.37 -19.31
CA GLU A 670 -7.25 2.38 -18.78
C GLU A 670 -7.97 3.57 -18.12
N ASP A 671 -7.36 4.10 -17.06
CA ASP A 671 -7.66 5.38 -16.42
C ASP A 671 -6.38 6.22 -16.31
N ALA A 672 -6.41 7.36 -15.59
CA ALA A 672 -5.27 8.27 -15.47
C ALA A 672 -4.02 7.65 -14.80
N HIS A 673 -4.20 6.59 -13.99
CA HIS A 673 -3.14 5.96 -13.20
C HIS A 673 -2.85 4.52 -13.63
N THR A 674 -3.84 3.75 -14.08
CA THR A 674 -3.68 2.32 -14.33
C THR A 674 -4.06 1.95 -15.77
N ARG A 675 -3.41 0.90 -16.29
CA ARG A 675 -3.80 0.18 -17.49
C ARG A 675 -3.80 -1.31 -17.20
N SER A 676 -4.80 -2.05 -17.65
CA SER A 676 -4.92 -3.49 -17.44
C SER A 676 -5.48 -4.22 -18.65
N ALA A 677 -5.03 -5.46 -18.85
CA ALA A 677 -5.65 -6.40 -19.78
C ALA A 677 -6.51 -7.40 -19.02
N ILE A 678 -7.65 -7.76 -19.61
CA ILE A 678 -8.43 -8.91 -19.14
C ILE A 678 -7.82 -10.19 -19.70
N LEU A 679 -7.55 -11.14 -18.79
CA LEU A 679 -7.07 -12.48 -19.11
C LEU A 679 -8.14 -13.52 -18.79
N ARG A 680 -8.31 -14.48 -19.69
CA ARG A 680 -9.36 -15.50 -19.64
C ARG A 680 -8.78 -16.92 -19.78
N GLY A 681 -9.47 -17.90 -19.20
CA GLY A 681 -9.20 -19.33 -19.35
C GLY A 681 -8.15 -19.94 -18.41
N GLY A 682 -7.31 -19.13 -17.76
CA GLY A 682 -6.21 -19.65 -16.93
C GLY A 682 -5.07 -20.26 -17.76
N SER A 683 -4.09 -20.84 -17.07
CA SER A 683 -2.90 -21.48 -17.66
C SER A 683 -2.61 -22.84 -17.04
N ASN A 684 -1.77 -23.64 -17.70
CA ASN A 684 -1.27 -24.90 -17.14
C ASN A 684 -0.35 -24.65 -15.93
N TYR A 685 0.38 -23.53 -15.88
CA TYR A 685 1.22 -23.19 -14.73
C TYR A 685 0.42 -22.78 -13.49
N LYS A 686 0.74 -23.37 -12.32
CA LYS A 686 0.11 -23.07 -11.02
C LYS A 686 1.14 -23.14 -9.86
N PRO A 687 1.80 -22.04 -9.49
CA PRO A 687 2.74 -22.01 -8.36
C PRO A 687 2.07 -22.39 -7.03
N GLN A 688 2.87 -22.91 -6.10
CA GLN A 688 2.42 -23.41 -4.79
C GLN A 688 2.98 -22.61 -3.61
N GLY A 689 2.36 -22.78 -2.43
CA GLY A 689 2.83 -22.20 -1.17
C GLY A 689 2.17 -20.87 -0.76
N SER A 690 1.33 -20.27 -1.62
CA SER A 690 0.61 -19.03 -1.30
C SER A 690 -0.69 -18.93 -2.09
N HIS A 691 -1.68 -18.23 -1.54
CA HIS A 691 -2.89 -17.78 -2.27
C HIS A 691 -2.69 -16.41 -2.94
N TRP A 692 -1.56 -15.74 -2.70
CA TRP A 692 -1.24 -14.42 -3.23
C TRP A 692 -0.69 -14.42 -4.67
N TYR A 693 -0.40 -15.58 -5.25
CA TYR A 693 -0.06 -15.63 -6.68
C TYR A 693 -1.25 -15.27 -7.55
N PHE A 694 -0.96 -14.81 -8.77
CA PHE A 694 -1.97 -14.49 -9.80
C PHE A 694 -2.99 -15.65 -9.93
N PRO A 695 -4.26 -15.44 -9.54
CA PRO A 695 -5.20 -16.53 -9.36
C PRO A 695 -5.74 -17.03 -10.71
N GLN A 696 -6.26 -18.26 -10.75
CA GLN A 696 -6.63 -18.96 -11.97
C GLN A 696 -8.10 -18.77 -12.36
N ALA A 697 -8.37 -18.26 -13.58
CA ALA A 697 -9.71 -18.03 -14.12
C ALA A 697 -10.18 -19.19 -15.01
N LEU A 698 -10.30 -20.38 -14.43
CA LEU A 698 -10.68 -21.60 -15.15
C LEU A 698 -12.17 -21.67 -15.51
N ARG A 699 -13.01 -20.86 -14.87
CA ARG A 699 -14.45 -20.80 -15.14
C ARG A 699 -14.75 -19.73 -16.19
N LEU A 700 -15.77 -19.98 -17.02
CA LEU A 700 -16.16 -19.04 -18.07
C LEU A 700 -16.77 -17.74 -17.51
N ASP A 701 -17.27 -17.75 -16.28
CA ASP A 701 -17.77 -16.58 -15.56
C ASP A 701 -16.72 -15.87 -14.67
N THR A 702 -15.42 -16.17 -14.82
CA THR A 702 -14.33 -15.50 -14.08
C THR A 702 -13.24 -14.89 -14.97
N HIS A 703 -12.67 -13.74 -14.59
CA HIS A 703 -11.55 -13.14 -15.32
C HIS A 703 -10.40 -12.66 -14.42
N GLY A 704 -9.17 -12.76 -14.91
CA GLY A 704 -8.00 -12.17 -14.27
C GLY A 704 -7.73 -10.76 -14.79
N LYS A 705 -7.64 -9.77 -13.90
CA LYS A 705 -7.20 -8.41 -14.22
C LYS A 705 -5.66 -8.35 -14.15
N PHE A 706 -4.99 -8.33 -15.31
CA PHE A 706 -3.54 -8.27 -15.39
C PHE A 706 -3.07 -6.82 -15.60
N LEU A 707 -2.33 -6.27 -14.64
CA LEU A 707 -1.85 -4.88 -14.73
C LEU A 707 -0.72 -4.78 -15.78
N LEU A 708 -0.81 -3.77 -16.65
CA LEU A 708 0.15 -3.50 -17.71
C LEU A 708 1.04 -2.31 -17.34
N MET A 709 2.36 -2.47 -17.44
CA MET A 709 3.33 -1.40 -17.24
C MET A 709 4.13 -1.16 -18.52
N SER A 710 4.81 -2.21 -19.02
CA SER A 710 5.75 -2.11 -20.13
C SER A 710 5.86 -3.46 -20.85
N PRO A 711 6.10 -3.49 -22.17
CA PRO A 711 6.23 -4.75 -22.91
C PRO A 711 7.28 -5.70 -22.29
N GLY A 712 8.41 -5.18 -21.81
CA GLY A 712 9.42 -5.93 -21.08
C GLY A 712 8.93 -6.66 -19.83
N MET A 713 8.06 -6.04 -19.04
CA MET A 713 7.50 -6.65 -17.81
C MET A 713 6.27 -7.53 -18.11
N ASP A 714 5.40 -7.07 -19.01
CA ASP A 714 4.06 -7.63 -19.29
C ASP A 714 4.11 -8.97 -20.06
N ARG A 715 5.20 -9.20 -20.82
CA ARG A 715 5.50 -10.48 -21.47
C ARG A 715 5.81 -11.52 -20.40
N ASN A 716 5.18 -12.69 -20.53
CA ASN A 716 5.28 -13.78 -19.56
C ASN A 716 5.14 -15.15 -20.25
N ALA A 717 5.57 -16.21 -19.57
CA ALA A 717 5.61 -17.57 -20.14
C ALA A 717 4.24 -18.22 -20.37
N ALA A 718 3.19 -17.76 -19.68
CA ALA A 718 1.89 -18.43 -19.63
C ALA A 718 0.74 -17.69 -20.34
N THR A 719 0.99 -16.49 -20.87
CA THR A 719 0.00 -15.68 -21.59
C THR A 719 0.26 -15.70 -23.09
N GLY A 720 -0.71 -16.22 -23.82
CA GLY A 720 -0.81 -16.12 -25.27
C GLY A 720 -2.04 -15.32 -25.67
N PHE A 721 -2.58 -15.61 -26.86
CA PHE A 721 -3.79 -14.99 -27.36
C PHE A 721 -4.42 -15.84 -28.48
N ARG A 722 -5.66 -15.53 -28.83
CA ARG A 722 -6.31 -15.95 -30.08
C ARG A 722 -6.96 -14.75 -30.74
N CYS A 723 -7.38 -14.86 -31.99
CA CYS A 723 -8.04 -13.78 -32.69
C CYS A 723 -9.48 -14.09 -33.08
N VAL A 724 -10.25 -13.03 -33.34
CA VAL A 724 -11.60 -13.05 -33.92
C VAL A 724 -11.68 -12.15 -35.16
N ARG A 725 -12.79 -12.24 -35.86
CA ARG A 725 -13.15 -11.43 -37.04
C ARG A 725 -14.67 -11.29 -37.10
N ASP A 726 -15.17 -10.09 -37.35
CA ASP A 726 -16.60 -9.88 -37.62
C ASP A 726 -17.05 -10.61 -38.89
N ALA A 727 -18.21 -11.28 -38.87
CA ALA A 727 -18.75 -11.88 -40.08
C ALA A 727 -19.40 -10.80 -40.95
N VAL A 728 -19.17 -10.86 -42.26
CA VAL A 728 -19.77 -9.90 -43.20
C VAL A 728 -21.28 -10.17 -43.26
N GLN A 729 -22.10 -9.20 -42.83
CA GLN A 729 -23.52 -9.25 -43.13
C GLN A 729 -23.70 -9.18 -44.65
N GLY A 730 -24.10 -10.30 -45.26
CA GLY A 730 -24.53 -10.31 -46.65
C GLY A 730 -25.70 -9.34 -46.80
N ALA A 731 -25.57 -8.38 -47.72
CA ALA A 731 -26.68 -7.51 -48.08
C ALA A 731 -27.88 -8.40 -48.47
N LYS A 732 -29.02 -8.21 -47.79
CA LYS A 732 -30.27 -8.89 -48.14
C LYS A 732 -30.59 -8.55 -49.61
N ARG A 733 -30.64 -9.59 -50.45
CA ARG A 733 -31.21 -9.51 -51.80
C ARG A 733 -32.72 -9.66 -51.71
#